data_AF-A0A928LLR1-F1
#
_entry.id   AF-A0A928LLR1-F1
#
_cell.length_a   1.000
_cell.length_b   1.000
_cell.length_c   1.000
_cell.angle_alpha   90.00
_cell.angle_beta   90.00
_cell.angle_gamma   90.00
#
_symmetry.space_group_name_H-M   'P 1'
#
loop_
_entity.id
_entity.type
_entity.pdbx_description
1 polymer ?
#
loop_
_entity_poly.entity_id
_entity_poly.type
_entity_poly.pdbx_seq_one_letter_code
_entity_poly.pdbx_strand_id
1 'polypeptide(L)'
;MKKRLLSIAITLVILACTLSIAININANGNSWQAVGNASYVQIDENGDNVNLKFTGGSHTSVYAQMSHCFKPFSFGAWSFVCNLKNLDGGWAMMNLCWEVTLGSPALSNSGVFLVFEQGGSTGYTMSVKNQQTVVGGPYEIELNRDYRVVVECNSTGIFTVLVNGTKVAEYSYPSMQSAFYVQYPFVGYDGITFAVCGGGAFEMDIDTSIVYREASELKSLIDTVKPVYDSTVGNASVAEYGQVTAAQKQALGNALSAAENTYADNASTPTQITSVYENLKAAYELFVSQIVPTPDKDVLNSMYTDSKELYDNTAEGTDYSQAPTAAKESFLAVLNSVKAALDSKTAPQSEIDSLVAQLTTATESFRAAIVKNGNPSALNERIKAAEKLLVKLHSEAVSYAELSALISASKAIANDASSSQAVIDSKYDELGSTIAKINENTLFWTSTALNPATDISGVKNYADGYKTVFKSDAGAPSWNMVTNSVNLPKTDKLVMNITEITHPDSDWSSVIITNGITGDFLNTKAISLVFGGSGGNGEVNLNYSLGNADNRQIATFGYSLSAQMQFAFILSGEGTDKKVTVCVDGLEVAQITNPDFVSIMENDLVIAYTSGNSNGNFETLIDLKPKKVLSYEDGDFVPSAMAGTGFSSMLSVYEQDGVQSIYFEEGCTFVDGIAVTKLAKNDKKIEFSVKIVDQGPTDWHAFLFSDGIETHAANTKGLAIIFGGDLSVQVKHLGQSGMGATPLWESAGDTFTKYGKKMRFKIYVNENDEICVEMNDQLIIANEAPEFIPLLEKEKLTMSLFGSADASSEFEVSYINEEDPLPYDSLEDDLNDYSSSEIVSLDDTVVTINDDRISFDGSLTIEEILAYLYATDDLQIKFFDVAGDEITDYSAKASAIATISMFDGDTRVKDYFANEYTGNANTGDSVSMWAIVLMISLILCAFVCVLSVRKRAQK
;
A
#
# COMPACT_ATOMS: atom_id res chain seq x y z
N MET A 1 26.66 14.97 35.55
CA MET A 1 26.71 14.25 36.84
C MET A 1 28.05 14.38 37.61
N LYS A 2 28.75 15.54 37.58
CA LYS A 2 29.96 15.76 38.43
C LYS A 2 30.03 17.14 39.12
N LYS A 3 28.94 17.93 39.09
CA LYS A 3 28.80 19.20 39.84
C LYS A 3 27.58 19.27 40.77
N ARG A 4 26.81 18.18 40.90
CA ARG A 4 25.73 18.03 41.92
C ARG A 4 26.09 17.11 43.10
N LEU A 5 27.32 16.58 43.12
CA LEU A 5 27.83 15.71 44.20
C LEU A 5 28.67 16.46 45.26
N LEU A 6 28.98 17.74 45.04
CA LEU A 6 29.80 18.54 45.97
C LEU A 6 28.99 19.45 46.90
N SER A 7 27.68 19.62 46.65
CA SER A 7 26.78 20.42 47.50
C SER A 7 25.98 19.59 48.52
N ILE A 8 25.99 18.26 48.40
CA ILE A 8 25.34 17.34 49.35
C ILE A 8 26.33 16.86 50.44
N ALA A 9 27.64 16.95 50.17
CA ALA A 9 28.68 16.50 51.08
C ALA A 9 29.08 17.52 52.18
N ILE A 10 28.64 18.78 52.07
CA ILE A 10 29.06 19.87 53.00
C ILE A 10 27.96 20.22 54.02
N THR A 11 26.71 19.75 53.83
CA THR A 11 25.58 20.09 54.72
C THR A 11 25.27 19.03 55.79
N LEU A 12 25.76 17.79 55.68
CA LEU A 12 25.50 16.75 56.70
C LEU A 12 26.71 16.37 57.56
N VAL A 13 27.84 17.05 57.36
CA VAL A 13 29.01 17.05 58.26
C VAL A 13 28.79 17.95 59.49
N ILE A 14 27.62 18.60 59.62
CA ILE A 14 27.26 19.48 60.75
C ILE A 14 26.30 18.80 61.75
N LEU A 15 25.80 17.59 61.48
CA LEU A 15 24.87 16.89 62.39
C LEU A 15 25.45 15.60 63.01
N ALA A 16 26.72 15.67 63.41
CA ALA A 16 27.34 14.67 64.28
C ALA A 16 28.38 15.35 65.18
N CYS A 17 27.94 16.01 66.26
CA CYS A 17 28.78 16.33 67.42
C CYS A 17 27.92 16.81 68.60
N THR A 18 27.58 15.89 69.52
CA THR A 18 27.79 15.97 71.00
C THR A 18 26.99 14.84 71.65
N LEU A 19 27.60 13.68 71.95
CA LEU A 19 28.28 13.32 73.22
C LEU A 19 27.42 13.49 74.48
N SER A 20 26.99 12.37 75.10
CA SER A 20 27.56 11.84 76.36
C SER A 20 26.57 11.37 77.44
N ILE A 21 26.90 10.18 77.95
CA ILE A 21 26.78 9.69 79.34
C ILE A 21 25.44 9.04 79.77
N ALA A 22 25.62 7.88 80.39
CA ALA A 22 24.66 7.00 81.07
C ALA A 22 23.66 7.75 81.96
N ILE A 23 22.44 7.20 82.09
CA ILE A 23 21.79 6.86 83.37
C ILE A 23 20.65 5.88 83.05
N ASN A 24 20.53 4.84 83.88
CA ASN A 24 19.37 3.96 83.99
C ASN A 24 18.24 4.78 84.65
N ILE A 25 17.21 5.21 83.90
CA ILE A 25 16.04 5.87 84.49
C ILE A 25 14.80 5.18 83.95
N ASN A 26 14.18 4.35 84.79
CA ASN A 26 12.76 4.07 84.68
C ASN A 26 12.03 5.37 85.09
N ALA A 27 11.79 6.24 84.12
CA ALA A 27 11.17 7.53 84.31
C ALA A 27 9.64 7.39 84.25
N ASN A 28 9.07 6.76 85.28
CA ASN A 28 7.69 6.95 85.72
C ASN A 28 7.75 7.17 87.24
N GLY A 29 7.58 8.42 87.67
CA GLY A 29 7.99 8.96 88.96
C GLY A 29 7.17 8.55 90.20
N ASN A 30 6.97 7.25 90.44
CA ASN A 30 6.27 6.73 91.63
C ASN A 30 7.05 5.65 92.39
N SER A 31 8.36 5.48 92.16
CA SER A 31 9.10 4.36 92.76
C SER A 31 9.20 4.51 94.28
N TRP A 32 8.38 3.76 94.99
CA TRP A 32 8.50 3.51 96.41
C TRP A 32 9.79 2.74 96.68
N GLN A 33 10.42 3.07 97.80
CA GLN A 33 11.63 2.40 98.25
C GLN A 33 11.47 1.98 99.70
N ALA A 34 11.91 0.76 100.00
CA ALA A 34 12.08 0.30 101.36
C ALA A 34 13.37 0.91 101.92
N VAL A 35 13.29 1.57 103.07
CA VAL A 35 14.43 2.15 103.77
C VAL A 35 14.59 1.48 105.13
N GLY A 36 15.82 1.11 105.47
CA GLY A 36 16.14 0.27 106.63
C GLY A 36 16.32 -1.19 106.25
N ASN A 37 15.85 -2.13 107.07
CA ASN A 37 15.94 -3.56 106.76
C ASN A 37 14.82 -3.99 105.81
N ALA A 38 15.09 -3.94 104.51
CA ALA A 38 14.15 -4.28 103.45
C ALA A 38 13.56 -5.70 103.53
N SER A 39 14.16 -6.64 104.29
CA SER A 39 13.56 -7.99 104.45
C SER A 39 12.20 -8.00 105.15
N TYR A 40 11.85 -6.92 105.85
CA TYR A 40 10.56 -6.76 106.53
C TYR A 40 9.48 -6.08 105.69
N VAL A 41 9.82 -5.57 104.50
CA VAL A 41 8.91 -4.84 103.61
C VAL A 41 8.94 -5.44 102.22
N GLN A 42 7.79 -5.84 101.73
CA GLN A 42 7.56 -6.11 100.32
C GLN A 42 6.79 -4.93 99.72
N ILE A 43 7.29 -4.44 98.59
CA ILE A 43 6.69 -3.34 97.81
C ILE A 43 6.35 -3.92 96.44
N ASP A 44 5.06 -4.08 96.17
CA ASP A 44 4.57 -4.52 94.87
C ASP A 44 3.92 -3.32 94.16
N GLU A 45 4.69 -2.67 93.29
CA GLU A 45 4.23 -1.52 92.49
C GLU A 45 3.53 -1.96 91.21
N ASN A 46 2.37 -1.38 90.95
CA ASN A 46 1.63 -1.49 89.69
C ASN A 46 1.10 -0.11 89.26
N GLY A 47 2.00 0.70 88.69
CA GLY A 47 1.70 2.05 88.23
C GLY A 47 1.56 3.04 89.39
N ASP A 48 0.40 3.71 89.48
CA ASP A 48 0.07 4.61 90.58
C ASP A 48 -0.41 3.86 91.85
N ASN A 49 -0.60 2.54 91.75
CA ASN A 49 -0.97 1.69 92.86
C ASN A 49 0.26 0.97 93.44
N VAL A 50 0.42 1.01 94.76
CA VAL A 50 1.42 0.23 95.47
C VAL A 50 0.75 -0.63 96.53
N ASN A 51 1.08 -1.92 96.57
CA ASN A 51 0.80 -2.76 97.74
C ASN A 51 2.06 -2.79 98.61
N LEU A 52 1.89 -2.40 99.87
CA LEU A 52 2.93 -2.39 100.87
C LEU A 52 2.62 -3.45 101.93
N LYS A 53 3.44 -4.48 101.99
CA LYS A 53 3.31 -5.57 102.96
C LYS A 53 4.48 -5.60 103.93
N PHE A 54 4.19 -5.30 105.19
CA PHE A 54 5.12 -5.35 106.30
C PHE A 54 4.96 -6.68 107.03
N THR A 55 6.00 -7.50 107.03
CA THR A 55 6.00 -8.83 107.67
C THR A 55 6.46 -8.80 109.13
N GLY A 56 6.97 -7.65 109.60
CA GLY A 56 7.43 -7.42 110.98
C GLY A 56 8.32 -6.17 111.09
N GLY A 57 8.97 -5.97 112.25
CA GLY A 57 9.92 -4.87 112.48
C GLY A 57 9.36 -3.71 113.31
N SER A 58 10.26 -2.79 113.68
CA SER A 58 9.92 -1.53 114.37
C SER A 58 9.94 -0.37 113.38
N HIS A 59 9.05 0.61 113.54
CA HIS A 59 9.03 1.88 112.79
C HIS A 59 10.37 2.64 112.79
N THR A 60 11.26 2.33 113.74
CA THR A 60 12.63 2.87 113.81
C THR A 60 13.62 2.15 112.89
N SER A 61 13.26 0.98 112.34
CA SER A 61 14.18 0.07 111.64
C SER A 61 13.80 -0.23 110.20
N VAL A 62 12.54 0.01 109.80
CA VAL A 62 12.06 -0.20 108.43
C VAL A 62 10.85 0.69 108.11
N TYR A 63 10.81 1.23 106.90
CA TYR A 63 9.68 1.97 106.34
C TYR A 63 9.71 1.93 104.81
N ALA A 64 8.57 2.18 104.18
CA ALA A 64 8.49 2.41 102.74
C ALA A 64 8.29 3.91 102.49
N GLN A 65 8.96 4.49 101.50
CA GLN A 65 8.76 5.90 101.15
C GLN A 65 8.77 6.13 99.65
N MET A 66 8.01 7.13 99.23
CA MET A 66 8.10 7.77 97.93
C MET A 66 8.69 9.18 98.15
N SER A 67 10.00 9.30 97.88
CA SER A 67 10.76 10.51 98.16
C SER A 67 10.43 11.64 97.19
N HIS A 68 10.24 12.84 97.72
CA HIS A 68 10.05 14.07 96.92
C HIS A 68 8.93 14.00 95.86
N CYS A 69 7.92 13.17 96.10
CA CYS A 69 6.79 12.96 95.20
C CYS A 69 5.96 14.21 94.98
N PHE A 70 6.01 15.18 95.90
CA PHE A 70 5.26 16.43 95.75
C PHE A 70 6.21 17.63 95.76
N LYS A 71 6.41 18.24 94.59
CA LYS A 71 7.11 19.54 94.50
C LYS A 71 6.20 20.62 95.11
N PRO A 72 6.66 21.41 96.09
CA PRO A 72 5.86 22.47 96.65
C PRO A 72 5.62 23.52 95.54
N PHE A 73 4.42 23.59 95.03
CA PHE A 73 3.87 24.77 94.36
C PHE A 73 2.66 25.23 95.18
N SER A 74 2.47 26.55 95.23
CA SER A 74 1.45 27.30 95.97
C SER A 74 0.14 26.56 96.26
N PHE A 75 -0.32 26.62 97.53
CA PHE A 75 -1.62 26.20 98.08
C PHE A 75 -2.38 25.13 97.28
N GLY A 76 -2.38 23.90 97.77
CA GLY A 76 -3.13 22.82 97.12
C GLY A 76 -3.64 21.70 98.02
N ALA A 77 -4.60 20.99 97.47
CA ALA A 77 -5.19 19.75 97.97
C ALA A 77 -4.44 18.51 97.46
N TRP A 78 -3.77 17.78 98.35
CA TRP A 78 -3.19 16.48 98.04
C TRP A 78 -4.26 15.41 98.20
N SER A 79 -4.40 14.46 97.27
CA SER A 79 -5.27 13.33 97.52
C SER A 79 -4.70 12.00 97.05
N PHE A 80 -5.02 10.96 97.81
CA PHE A 80 -4.67 9.57 97.51
C PHE A 80 -5.78 8.66 98.02
N VAL A 81 -5.81 7.41 97.56
CA VAL A 81 -6.66 6.38 98.14
C VAL A 81 -5.78 5.41 98.91
N CYS A 82 -6.21 5.02 100.11
CA CYS A 82 -5.55 3.97 100.87
C CYS A 82 -6.53 2.87 101.27
N ASN A 83 -6.08 1.62 101.26
CA ASN A 83 -6.85 0.46 101.65
C ASN A 83 -6.00 -0.44 102.56
N LEU A 84 -6.30 -0.41 103.85
CA LEU A 84 -5.65 -1.27 104.84
C LEU A 84 -6.23 -2.69 104.72
N LYS A 85 -5.44 -3.65 104.23
CA LYS A 85 -5.85 -5.05 104.02
C LYS A 85 -5.78 -5.87 105.30
N ASN A 86 -4.72 -5.66 106.07
CA ASN A 86 -4.45 -6.38 107.30
C ASN A 86 -3.71 -5.49 108.30
N LEU A 87 -3.98 -5.68 109.59
CA LEU A 87 -3.25 -5.07 110.70
C LEU A 87 -3.23 -6.07 111.87
N ASP A 88 -2.13 -6.80 112.02
CA ASP A 88 -1.97 -7.87 113.01
C ASP A 88 -1.13 -7.37 114.19
N GLY A 89 -1.81 -7.06 115.30
CA GLY A 89 -1.19 -6.66 116.57
C GLY A 89 -0.30 -5.42 116.46
N GLY A 90 -0.90 -4.22 116.53
CA GLY A 90 -0.17 -2.95 116.64
C GLY A 90 -0.83 -1.79 115.90
N TRP A 91 -0.04 -1.01 115.16
CA TRP A 91 -0.49 0.17 114.41
C TRP A 91 0.27 0.34 113.09
N ALA A 92 -0.40 0.93 112.10
CA ALA A 92 0.22 1.41 110.86
C ALA A 92 0.09 2.93 110.78
N MET A 93 1.00 3.59 110.08
CA MET A 93 1.02 5.05 109.94
C MET A 93 1.48 5.44 108.55
N MET A 94 0.81 6.46 108.02
CA MET A 94 1.20 7.16 106.81
C MET A 94 1.62 8.58 107.20
N ASN A 95 2.73 9.05 106.65
CA ASN A 95 3.33 10.34 106.97
C ASN A 95 3.60 11.14 105.69
N LEU A 96 3.12 12.38 105.65
CA LEU A 96 3.50 13.38 104.66
C LEU A 96 4.50 14.36 105.30
N CYS A 97 5.78 14.25 104.93
CA CYS A 97 6.88 14.95 105.61
C CYS A 97 7.86 15.64 104.66
N TRP A 98 8.47 16.74 105.12
CA TRP A 98 9.40 17.60 104.34
C TRP A 98 10.85 17.15 104.48
N GLU A 99 11.17 16.47 105.58
CA GLU A 99 12.53 16.18 106.01
C GLU A 99 12.56 14.77 106.62
N VAL A 100 13.41 13.90 106.08
CA VAL A 100 13.74 12.60 106.69
C VAL A 100 15.20 12.64 107.12
N THR A 101 15.57 13.57 108.01
CA THR A 101 16.98 13.85 108.30
C THR A 101 17.70 12.81 109.16
N LEU A 102 17.03 11.80 109.71
CA LEU A 102 17.64 10.91 110.71
C LEU A 102 17.13 9.46 110.64
N GLY A 103 17.17 8.83 109.47
CA GLY A 103 17.07 7.36 109.34
C GLY A 103 15.75 6.71 109.79
N SER A 104 14.70 7.48 110.14
CA SER A 104 13.35 6.98 110.42
C SER A 104 12.29 8.06 110.16
N PRO A 105 11.21 7.78 109.41
CA PRO A 105 10.13 8.73 109.12
C PRO A 105 9.17 8.89 110.30
N ALA A 106 9.32 8.06 111.34
CA ALA A 106 8.53 8.16 112.55
C ALA A 106 9.09 9.17 113.56
N LEU A 107 10.32 9.66 113.35
CA LEU A 107 11.02 10.58 114.26
C LEU A 107 11.30 11.97 113.65
N SER A 108 10.95 12.20 112.38
CA SER A 108 11.04 13.56 111.83
C SER A 108 9.88 14.42 112.37
N ASN A 109 10.23 15.53 113.00
CA ASN A 109 9.32 16.40 113.77
C ASN A 109 8.32 17.22 112.92
N SER A 110 8.15 16.89 111.64
CA SER A 110 7.57 17.80 110.64
C SER A 110 6.71 17.04 109.63
N GLY A 111 5.38 17.01 109.83
CA GLY A 111 4.45 16.37 108.89
C GLY A 111 3.01 16.20 109.39
N VAL A 112 2.16 15.67 108.52
CA VAL A 112 0.80 15.20 108.84
C VAL A 112 0.82 13.69 108.93
N PHE A 113 0.37 13.14 110.06
CA PHE A 113 0.38 11.70 110.32
C PHE A 113 -1.04 11.16 110.31
N LEU A 114 -1.27 10.09 109.54
CA LEU A 114 -2.50 9.31 109.56
C LEU A 114 -2.18 7.97 110.21
N VAL A 115 -2.75 7.73 111.37
CA VAL A 115 -2.45 6.55 112.18
C VAL A 115 -3.64 5.61 112.20
N PHE A 116 -3.38 4.37 111.84
CA PHE A 116 -4.32 3.26 111.76
C PHE A 116 -4.11 2.36 112.98
N GLU A 117 -5.12 2.24 113.83
CA GLU A 117 -5.07 1.52 115.10
C GLU A 117 -6.30 0.62 115.25
N GLN A 118 -6.15 -0.50 115.97
CA GLN A 118 -7.28 -1.34 116.36
C GLN A 118 -8.08 -0.65 117.48
N GLY A 119 -9.30 -0.21 117.16
CA GLY A 119 -10.21 0.46 118.09
C GLY A 119 -11.15 -0.53 118.78
N GLY A 120 -10.91 -0.84 120.05
CA GLY A 120 -11.78 -1.71 120.84
C GLY A 120 -11.85 -3.17 120.35
N SER A 121 -12.85 -3.93 120.78
CA SER A 121 -12.87 -5.39 120.61
C SER A 121 -13.08 -5.89 119.17
N THR A 122 -13.51 -5.03 118.23
CA THR A 122 -13.84 -5.47 116.85
C THR A 122 -13.67 -4.42 115.74
N GLY A 123 -13.18 -3.19 116.01
CA GLY A 123 -13.10 -2.11 115.00
C GLY A 123 -11.67 -1.64 114.69
N TYR A 124 -11.50 -0.91 113.58
CA TYR A 124 -10.27 -0.22 113.21
C TYR A 124 -10.56 1.27 113.06
N THR A 125 -9.62 2.12 113.43
CA THR A 125 -9.78 3.58 113.33
C THR A 125 -8.60 4.20 112.62
N MET A 126 -8.87 5.25 111.85
CA MET A 126 -7.86 6.16 111.30
C MET A 126 -7.95 7.50 112.04
N SER A 127 -6.86 7.90 112.68
CA SER A 127 -6.76 9.17 113.40
C SER A 127 -5.70 10.05 112.79
N VAL A 128 -5.98 11.36 112.68
CA VAL A 128 -4.97 12.33 112.29
C VAL A 128 -4.19 12.77 113.54
N LYS A 129 -2.87 12.67 113.50
CA LYS A 129 -1.98 13.06 114.60
C LYS A 129 -0.96 14.11 114.15
N ASN A 130 -0.49 14.93 115.07
CA ASN A 130 0.70 15.78 114.94
C ASN A 130 1.59 15.64 116.19
N GLN A 131 2.91 15.43 116.02
CA GLN A 131 3.86 15.20 117.13
C GLN A 131 3.37 14.17 118.18
N GLN A 132 2.66 13.13 117.72
CA GLN A 132 2.00 12.09 118.53
C GLN A 132 0.73 12.52 119.31
N THR A 133 0.23 13.75 119.11
CA THR A 133 -1.05 14.23 119.66
C THR A 133 -2.18 14.07 118.65
N VAL A 134 -3.35 13.58 119.07
CA VAL A 134 -4.54 13.43 118.20
C VAL A 134 -5.15 14.80 117.93
N VAL A 135 -5.31 15.13 116.65
CA VAL A 135 -5.89 16.41 116.17
C VAL A 135 -7.06 16.06 115.26
N GLY A 136 -8.23 15.83 115.86
CA GLY A 136 -9.42 15.33 115.16
C GLY A 136 -10.07 14.15 115.89
N GLY A 137 -11.28 13.77 115.48
CA GLY A 137 -11.91 12.53 115.97
C GLY A 137 -11.37 11.31 115.21
N PRO A 138 -11.33 10.11 115.82
CA PRO A 138 -11.06 8.89 115.06
C PRO A 138 -12.13 8.69 113.99
N TYR A 139 -11.70 8.33 112.79
CA TYR A 139 -12.57 7.93 111.70
C TYR A 139 -12.64 6.41 111.65
N GLU A 140 -13.83 5.84 111.82
CA GLU A 140 -14.04 4.39 111.76
C GLU A 140 -13.71 3.87 110.37
N ILE A 141 -12.92 2.81 110.32
CA ILE A 141 -12.53 2.14 109.09
C ILE A 141 -12.75 0.62 109.21
N GLU A 142 -13.03 0.02 108.08
CA GLU A 142 -13.06 -1.41 107.82
C GLU A 142 -11.82 -1.81 107.02
N LEU A 143 -11.26 -2.99 107.30
CA LEU A 143 -10.21 -3.58 106.47
C LEU A 143 -10.75 -3.88 105.06
N ASN A 144 -9.85 -3.92 104.07
CA ASN A 144 -10.16 -4.24 102.68
C ASN A 144 -11.09 -3.22 101.99
N ARG A 145 -11.19 -2.00 102.52
CA ARG A 145 -12.00 -0.91 101.96
C ARG A 145 -11.13 0.29 101.60
N ASP A 146 -11.50 0.94 100.50
CA ASP A 146 -10.82 2.13 99.99
C ASP A 146 -11.28 3.40 100.73
N TYR A 147 -10.31 4.20 101.14
CA TYR A 147 -10.52 5.51 101.74
C TYR A 147 -9.77 6.57 100.94
N ARG A 148 -10.52 7.48 100.32
CA ARG A 148 -9.96 8.67 99.69
C ARG A 148 -9.59 9.67 100.76
N VAL A 149 -8.32 9.95 100.90
CA VAL A 149 -7.81 10.99 101.80
C VAL A 149 -7.48 12.22 100.97
N VAL A 150 -7.99 13.37 101.37
CA VAL A 150 -7.62 14.68 100.82
C VAL A 150 -7.02 15.50 101.96
N VAL A 151 -5.83 16.05 101.75
CA VAL A 151 -5.18 16.99 102.65
C VAL A 151 -5.14 18.33 101.93
N GLU A 152 -5.92 19.29 102.37
CA GLU A 152 -6.01 20.62 101.77
C GLU A 152 -5.24 21.62 102.61
N CYS A 153 -4.40 22.43 101.99
CA CYS A 153 -3.78 23.59 102.63
C CYS A 153 -4.34 24.87 102.01
N ASN A 154 -5.02 25.68 102.81
CA ASN A 154 -5.54 26.96 102.33
C ASN A 154 -4.46 28.07 102.35
N SER A 155 -4.78 29.21 101.77
CA SER A 155 -3.88 30.39 101.69
C SER A 155 -3.41 30.93 103.05
N THR A 156 -4.12 30.58 104.13
CA THR A 156 -3.79 30.97 105.50
C THR A 156 -2.95 29.91 106.25
N GLY A 157 -2.57 28.82 105.59
CA GLY A 157 -1.79 27.73 106.16
C GLY A 157 -2.58 26.82 107.10
N ILE A 158 -3.92 26.82 106.99
CA ILE A 158 -4.78 25.86 107.70
C ILE A 158 -4.83 24.59 106.87
N PHE A 159 -4.54 23.47 107.53
CA PHE A 159 -4.63 22.12 106.96
C PHE A 159 -5.98 21.51 107.28
N THR A 160 -6.68 21.05 106.26
CA THR A 160 -7.91 20.28 106.41
C THR A 160 -7.67 18.88 105.88
N VAL A 161 -7.89 17.87 106.72
CA VAL A 161 -7.85 16.46 106.29
C VAL A 161 -9.28 15.97 106.15
N LEU A 162 -9.61 15.51 104.96
CA LEU A 162 -10.88 14.91 104.58
C LEU A 162 -10.66 13.43 104.29
N VAL A 163 -11.53 12.57 104.83
CA VAL A 163 -11.58 11.15 104.52
C VAL A 163 -12.94 10.85 103.91
N ASN A 164 -12.96 10.38 102.67
CA ASN A 164 -14.17 10.24 101.85
C ASN A 164 -15.03 11.51 101.86
N GLY A 165 -14.39 12.68 101.80
CA GLY A 165 -15.05 14.00 101.85
C GLY A 165 -15.53 14.45 103.23
N THR A 166 -15.44 13.60 104.25
CA THR A 166 -15.75 13.98 105.63
C THR A 166 -14.54 14.61 106.28
N LYS A 167 -14.67 15.83 106.82
CA LYS A 167 -13.59 16.49 107.55
C LYS A 167 -13.29 15.75 108.85
N VAL A 168 -12.14 15.10 108.91
CA VAL A 168 -11.69 14.35 110.09
C VAL A 168 -10.77 15.16 110.99
N ALA A 169 -10.04 16.10 110.39
CA ALA A 169 -9.16 17.02 111.10
C ALA A 169 -9.10 18.37 110.41
N GLU A 170 -8.93 19.41 111.22
CA GLU A 170 -8.56 20.73 110.76
C GLU A 170 -7.52 21.27 111.74
N TYR A 171 -6.45 21.84 111.21
CA TYR A 171 -5.35 22.31 112.01
C TYR A 171 -4.88 23.67 111.53
N SER A 172 -5.00 24.64 112.44
CA SER A 172 -4.45 25.98 112.31
C SER A 172 -3.31 26.10 113.31
N TYR A 173 -2.06 26.04 112.86
CA TYR A 173 -0.93 26.14 113.79
C TYR A 173 0.02 27.27 113.43
N PRO A 174 0.29 28.17 114.40
CA PRO A 174 1.21 29.28 114.18
C PRO A 174 2.63 28.83 113.76
N SER A 175 3.09 27.65 114.20
CA SER A 175 4.43 27.17 113.83
C SER A 175 4.48 26.33 112.54
N MET A 176 3.36 25.81 112.05
CA MET A 176 3.29 25.22 110.70
C MET A 176 3.07 26.28 109.62
N GLN A 177 2.46 27.43 109.97
CA GLN A 177 2.61 28.64 109.15
C GLN A 177 4.09 28.92 108.91
N SER A 178 4.98 28.89 109.91
CA SER A 178 6.41 29.05 109.61
C SER A 178 7.07 27.92 108.79
N ALA A 179 6.56 26.69 108.83
CA ALA A 179 7.12 25.58 108.04
C ALA A 179 6.68 25.58 106.56
N PHE A 180 5.53 26.18 106.24
CA PHE A 180 5.05 26.35 104.86
C PHE A 180 5.21 27.76 104.30
N TYR A 181 5.30 28.77 105.17
CA TYR A 181 5.29 30.20 104.80
C TYR A 181 6.66 30.86 104.92
N VAL A 182 7.69 30.19 105.47
CA VAL A 182 9.05 30.74 105.48
C VAL A 182 9.76 30.36 104.19
N GLN A 183 9.73 31.28 103.23
CA GLN A 183 10.67 31.43 102.11
C GLN A 183 10.69 30.31 101.06
N TYR A 184 9.76 30.44 100.12
CA TYR A 184 10.02 30.01 98.75
C TYR A 184 11.12 30.91 98.12
N PRO A 185 12.13 30.35 97.43
CA PRO A 185 12.48 28.94 97.36
C PRO A 185 13.49 28.55 98.46
N PHE A 186 13.20 27.49 99.21
CA PHE A 186 14.24 26.77 99.96
C PHE A 186 15.23 26.20 98.95
N VAL A 187 16.43 26.77 98.90
CA VAL A 187 17.54 26.22 98.13
C VAL A 187 18.04 24.98 98.88
N GLY A 188 17.60 23.77 98.48
CA GLY A 188 18.19 22.52 98.98
C GLY A 188 17.26 21.33 99.24
N TYR A 189 15.95 21.40 99.00
CA TYR A 189 15.03 20.26 99.18
C TYR A 189 14.15 20.03 97.94
N ASP A 190 14.01 18.77 97.52
CA ASP A 190 13.41 18.40 96.23
C ASP A 190 11.89 18.16 96.26
N GLY A 191 11.25 18.16 97.45
CA GLY A 191 9.80 17.98 97.60
C GLY A 191 9.36 17.28 98.90
N ILE A 192 8.04 17.17 99.12
CA ILE A 192 7.42 16.39 100.21
C ILE A 192 7.65 14.89 99.95
N THR A 193 8.02 14.16 101.00
CA THR A 193 8.15 12.71 101.01
C THR A 193 6.91 12.08 101.64
N PHE A 194 6.36 11.09 100.96
CA PHE A 194 5.28 10.25 101.47
C PHE A 194 5.88 8.96 102.02
N ALA A 195 5.65 8.66 103.30
CA ALA A 195 6.23 7.50 103.96
C ALA A 195 5.17 6.68 104.69
N VAL A 196 5.38 5.37 104.77
CA VAL A 196 4.50 4.41 105.44
C VAL A 196 5.35 3.53 106.34
N CYS A 197 4.92 3.37 107.58
CA CYS A 197 5.59 2.53 108.58
C CYS A 197 4.58 2.03 109.62
N GLY A 198 4.99 1.12 110.51
CA GLY A 198 4.13 0.66 111.59
C GLY A 198 4.90 -0.08 112.69
N GLY A 199 4.18 -0.46 113.74
CA GLY A 199 4.64 -1.44 114.72
C GLY A 199 3.80 -2.70 114.60
N GLY A 200 4.41 -3.80 114.15
CA GLY A 200 3.70 -5.06 113.84
C GLY A 200 3.61 -5.36 112.34
N ALA A 201 2.96 -6.47 111.99
CA ALA A 201 2.76 -6.86 110.59
C ALA A 201 1.46 -6.26 110.05
N PHE A 202 1.52 -5.64 108.86
CA PHE A 202 0.35 -5.04 108.21
C PHE A 202 0.50 -5.06 106.69
N GLU A 203 -0.62 -4.90 105.98
CA GLU A 203 -0.64 -4.82 104.52
C GLU A 203 -1.59 -3.70 104.08
N MET A 204 -1.15 -2.86 103.15
CA MET A 204 -1.89 -1.69 102.70
C MET A 204 -1.69 -1.43 101.21
N ASP A 205 -2.77 -1.22 100.47
CA ASP A 205 -2.71 -0.65 99.11
C ASP A 205 -2.81 0.88 99.17
N ILE A 206 -2.05 1.57 98.32
CA ILE A 206 -2.09 3.01 98.17
C ILE A 206 -2.14 3.36 96.67
N ASP A 207 -3.15 4.13 96.27
CA ASP A 207 -3.29 4.73 94.94
C ASP A 207 -2.95 6.22 94.99
N THR A 208 -1.86 6.62 94.34
CA THR A 208 -1.38 8.01 94.29
C THR A 208 -1.79 8.75 93.01
N SER A 209 -2.63 8.17 92.14
CA SER A 209 -3.03 8.77 90.85
C SER A 209 -3.82 10.07 90.95
N ILE A 210 -4.41 10.38 92.12
CA ILE A 210 -5.39 11.47 92.31
C ILE A 210 -4.72 12.78 92.79
N VAL A 211 -3.48 13.06 92.36
CA VAL A 211 -2.69 14.23 92.78
C VAL A 211 -2.64 15.29 91.67
N TYR A 212 -3.27 16.45 91.86
CA TYR A 212 -3.05 17.75 91.15
C TYR A 212 -2.84 17.78 89.63
N ARG A 213 -3.52 16.91 88.87
CA ARG A 213 -3.42 16.84 87.40
C ARG A 213 -3.89 18.12 86.70
N GLU A 214 -5.02 18.70 87.12
CA GLU A 214 -5.79 19.63 86.29
C GLU A 214 -5.13 21.01 86.04
N ALA A 215 -4.36 21.56 86.98
CA ALA A 215 -3.71 22.86 86.78
C ALA A 215 -2.49 22.77 85.84
N SER A 216 -1.72 21.67 85.94
CA SER A 216 -0.60 21.41 85.04
C SER A 216 -1.08 20.99 83.64
N GLU A 217 -2.19 20.22 83.58
CA GLU A 217 -2.88 19.88 82.34
C GLU A 217 -3.48 21.11 81.66
N LEU A 218 -4.06 22.05 82.42
CA LEU A 218 -4.53 23.34 81.90
C LEU A 218 -3.39 24.15 81.28
N LYS A 219 -2.23 24.21 81.93
CA LYS A 219 -1.06 24.90 81.36
C LYS A 219 -0.55 24.22 80.09
N SER A 220 -0.42 22.89 80.11
CA SER A 220 0.00 22.13 78.93
C SER A 220 -0.97 22.30 77.77
N LEU A 221 -2.27 22.36 78.05
CA LEU A 221 -3.30 22.59 77.05
C LEU A 221 -3.22 24.03 76.50
N ILE A 222 -3.06 25.05 77.35
CA ILE A 222 -2.82 26.45 76.91
C ILE A 222 -1.61 26.52 75.97
N ASP A 223 -0.49 25.89 76.33
CA ASP A 223 0.74 25.89 75.52
C ASP A 223 0.57 25.13 74.18
N THR A 224 -0.34 24.16 74.13
CA THR A 224 -0.69 23.42 72.91
C THR A 224 -1.62 24.23 72.01
N VAL A 225 -2.65 24.85 72.61
CA VAL A 225 -3.70 25.57 71.89
C VAL A 225 -3.19 26.91 71.35
N LYS A 226 -2.35 27.61 72.10
CA LYS A 226 -1.92 28.98 71.77
C LYS A 226 -1.18 29.09 70.43
N PRO A 227 -0.17 28.26 70.11
CA PRO A 227 0.47 28.30 68.80
C PRO A 227 -0.49 28.02 67.64
N VAL A 228 -1.46 27.10 67.83
CA VAL A 228 -2.47 26.78 66.82
C VAL A 228 -3.42 27.97 66.61
N TYR A 229 -3.87 28.60 67.68
CA TYR A 229 -4.68 29.81 67.63
C TYR A 229 -3.95 30.97 66.93
N ASP A 230 -2.67 31.20 67.27
CA ASP A 230 -1.86 32.31 66.74
C ASP A 230 -1.55 32.11 65.24
N SER A 231 -1.25 30.87 64.81
CA SER A 231 -0.91 30.54 63.43
C SER A 231 -2.12 30.44 62.48
N THR A 232 -3.31 30.10 62.98
CA THR A 232 -4.50 29.89 62.15
C THR A 232 -5.11 31.22 61.71
N VAL A 233 -5.29 31.48 60.42
CA VAL A 233 -5.95 32.70 59.91
C VAL A 233 -7.48 32.59 60.08
N GLY A 234 -8.12 33.63 60.61
CA GLY A 234 -9.57 33.64 60.89
C GLY A 234 -10.17 35.04 60.75
N ASN A 235 -10.04 35.65 59.58
CA ASN A 235 -10.50 37.01 59.28
C ASN A 235 -11.70 37.06 58.30
N ALA A 236 -12.17 35.91 57.80
CA ALA A 236 -13.26 35.81 56.83
C ALA A 236 -14.58 35.32 57.46
N SER A 237 -15.71 35.67 56.83
CA SER A 237 -17.06 35.20 57.21
C SER A 237 -17.32 33.74 56.82
N VAL A 238 -16.52 33.18 55.93
CA VAL A 238 -16.52 31.78 55.48
C VAL A 238 -15.07 31.28 55.52
N ALA A 239 -14.84 30.05 55.98
CA ALA A 239 -13.50 29.46 56.04
C ALA A 239 -13.04 28.99 54.66
N GLU A 240 -11.84 29.38 54.23
CA GLU A 240 -11.14 28.79 53.08
C GLU A 240 -10.27 27.59 53.52
N TYR A 241 -9.68 26.87 52.57
CA TYR A 241 -8.75 25.77 52.86
C TYR A 241 -7.59 26.23 53.76
N GLY A 242 -7.36 25.48 54.84
CA GLY A 242 -6.38 25.79 55.88
C GLY A 242 -6.81 26.90 56.85
N GLN A 243 -8.06 27.37 56.78
CA GLN A 243 -8.59 28.46 57.62
C GLN A 243 -9.82 28.01 58.42
N VAL A 244 -10.28 28.92 59.28
CA VAL A 244 -11.52 28.86 60.07
C VAL A 244 -12.24 30.20 59.94
N THR A 245 -13.53 30.25 60.23
CA THR A 245 -14.28 31.52 60.24
C THR A 245 -13.83 32.43 61.39
N ALA A 246 -14.07 33.73 61.26
CA ALA A 246 -13.81 34.70 62.34
C ALA A 246 -14.53 34.34 63.65
N ALA A 247 -15.76 33.81 63.57
CA ALA A 247 -16.53 33.38 64.74
C ALA A 247 -15.91 32.16 65.44
N GLN A 248 -15.43 31.17 64.66
CA GLN A 248 -14.77 29.98 65.20
C GLN A 248 -13.42 30.33 65.85
N LYS A 249 -12.63 31.22 65.23
CA LYS A 249 -11.39 31.74 65.84
C LYS A 249 -11.69 32.49 67.13
N GLN A 250 -12.70 33.35 67.14
CA GLN A 250 -13.10 34.07 68.34
C GLN A 250 -13.53 33.12 69.48
N ALA A 251 -14.26 32.04 69.19
CA ALA A 251 -14.69 31.08 70.19
C ALA A 251 -13.50 30.38 70.90
N LEU A 252 -12.49 29.92 70.13
CA LEU A 252 -11.27 29.36 70.71
C LEU A 252 -10.48 30.43 71.49
N GLY A 253 -10.39 31.65 70.95
CA GLY A 253 -9.72 32.76 71.62
C GLY A 253 -10.33 33.09 72.99
N ASN A 254 -11.66 33.10 73.09
CA ASN A 254 -12.36 33.33 74.36
C ASN A 254 -12.06 32.23 75.39
N ALA A 255 -12.09 30.96 74.98
CA ALA A 255 -11.80 29.83 75.85
C ALA A 255 -10.33 29.84 76.30
N LEU A 256 -9.40 30.16 75.39
CA LEU A 256 -7.97 30.29 75.69
C LEU A 256 -7.70 31.42 76.68
N SER A 257 -8.31 32.60 76.48
CA SER A 257 -8.18 33.72 77.42
C SER A 257 -8.77 33.39 78.80
N ALA A 258 -9.90 32.69 78.86
CA ALA A 258 -10.48 32.25 80.14
C ALA A 258 -9.55 31.27 80.87
N ALA A 259 -8.95 30.33 80.14
CA ALA A 259 -7.96 29.40 80.67
C ALA A 259 -6.68 30.10 81.15
N GLU A 260 -6.11 31.00 80.34
CA GLU A 260 -4.92 31.80 80.68
C GLU A 260 -5.16 32.64 81.94
N ASN A 261 -6.32 33.31 82.04
CA ASN A 261 -6.69 34.09 83.22
C ASN A 261 -6.88 33.23 84.47
N THR A 262 -7.53 32.07 84.34
CA THR A 262 -7.78 31.15 85.46
C THR A 262 -6.47 30.52 85.96
N TYR A 263 -5.56 30.18 85.04
CA TYR A 263 -4.22 29.70 85.37
C TYR A 263 -3.37 30.75 86.10
N ALA A 264 -3.51 32.02 85.73
CA ALA A 264 -2.78 33.13 86.36
C ALA A 264 -3.35 33.55 87.74
N ASP A 265 -4.58 33.14 88.07
CA ASP A 265 -5.23 33.46 89.35
C ASP A 265 -4.93 32.40 90.42
N ASN A 266 -4.10 32.78 91.39
CA ASN A 266 -3.72 31.94 92.53
C ASN A 266 -4.89 31.61 93.49
N ALA A 267 -6.07 32.24 93.32
CA ALA A 267 -7.27 31.97 94.09
C ALA A 267 -8.25 30.99 93.40
N SER A 268 -7.93 30.51 92.20
CA SER A 268 -8.78 29.57 91.45
C SER A 268 -8.98 28.24 92.18
N THR A 269 -10.24 27.84 92.35
CA THR A 269 -10.61 26.54 92.94
C THR A 269 -10.39 25.40 91.95
N PRO A 270 -10.20 24.15 92.42
CA PRO A 270 -10.10 22.98 91.55
C PRO A 270 -11.26 22.89 90.53
N THR A 271 -12.50 23.08 90.98
CA THR A 271 -13.68 23.07 90.08
C THR A 271 -13.64 24.14 88.99
N GLN A 272 -13.09 25.32 89.27
CA GLN A 272 -12.89 26.36 88.26
C GLN A 272 -11.84 25.94 87.24
N ILE A 273 -10.73 25.34 87.69
CA ILE A 273 -9.64 24.83 86.85
C ILE A 273 -10.16 23.68 85.96
N THR A 274 -10.88 22.70 86.51
CA THR A 274 -11.50 21.61 85.74
C THR A 274 -12.42 22.17 84.66
N SER A 275 -13.28 23.13 85.04
CA SER A 275 -14.28 23.68 84.12
C SER A 275 -13.63 24.42 82.95
N VAL A 276 -12.60 25.24 83.19
CA VAL A 276 -11.91 25.92 82.09
C VAL A 276 -11.03 24.99 81.26
N TYR A 277 -10.48 23.91 81.84
CA TYR A 277 -9.77 22.88 81.10
C TYR A 277 -10.68 22.17 80.10
N GLU A 278 -11.81 21.63 80.55
CA GLU A 278 -12.77 20.95 79.68
C GLU A 278 -13.33 21.89 78.61
N ASN A 279 -13.60 23.15 78.97
CA ASN A 279 -14.06 24.16 78.01
C ASN A 279 -12.99 24.49 76.95
N LEU A 280 -11.73 24.69 77.35
CA LEU A 280 -10.64 24.95 76.40
C LEU A 280 -10.40 23.74 75.50
N LYS A 281 -10.44 22.53 76.06
CA LYS A 281 -10.23 21.27 75.33
C LYS A 281 -11.32 21.08 74.29
N ALA A 282 -12.58 21.20 74.68
CA ALA A 282 -13.71 21.08 73.76
C ALA A 282 -13.68 22.16 72.67
N ALA A 283 -13.34 23.41 73.03
CA ALA A 283 -13.18 24.49 72.05
C ALA A 283 -12.05 24.23 71.07
N TYR A 284 -10.92 23.67 71.53
CA TYR A 284 -9.78 23.31 70.70
C TYR A 284 -10.07 22.13 69.76
N GLU A 285 -10.66 21.05 70.27
CA GLU A 285 -11.06 19.89 69.46
C GLU A 285 -12.06 20.31 68.37
N LEU A 286 -13.06 21.13 68.73
CA LEU A 286 -13.97 21.70 67.77
C LEU A 286 -13.23 22.58 66.76
N PHE A 287 -12.36 23.49 67.21
CA PHE A 287 -11.60 24.37 66.33
C PHE A 287 -10.77 23.60 65.29
N VAL A 288 -10.02 22.58 65.73
CA VAL A 288 -9.21 21.73 64.83
C VAL A 288 -10.09 20.97 63.85
N SER A 289 -11.26 20.46 64.29
CA SER A 289 -12.21 19.78 63.40
C SER A 289 -12.84 20.70 62.34
N GLN A 290 -12.81 22.02 62.57
CA GLN A 290 -13.39 23.04 61.69
C GLN A 290 -12.36 23.65 60.74
N ILE A 291 -11.06 23.30 60.87
CA ILE A 291 -10.06 23.67 59.88
C ILE A 291 -10.42 22.96 58.58
N VAL A 292 -10.70 23.73 57.53
CA VAL A 292 -11.03 23.14 56.23
C VAL A 292 -9.77 22.47 55.67
N PRO A 293 -9.72 21.15 55.47
CA PRO A 293 -8.51 20.46 55.04
C PRO A 293 -8.13 20.88 53.62
N THR A 294 -6.84 21.19 53.40
CA THR A 294 -6.32 21.49 52.06
C THR A 294 -6.38 20.22 51.20
N PRO A 295 -6.92 20.28 49.97
CA PRO A 295 -6.93 19.15 49.05
C PRO A 295 -5.50 18.70 48.69
N ASP A 296 -5.25 17.39 48.70
CA ASP A 296 -4.01 16.78 48.21
C ASP A 296 -4.10 16.63 46.69
N LYS A 297 -3.16 17.27 45.98
CA LYS A 297 -3.09 17.29 44.51
C LYS A 297 -1.87 16.57 43.96
N ASP A 298 -1.03 15.98 44.80
CA ASP A 298 0.27 15.45 44.36
C ASP A 298 0.10 14.30 43.35
N VAL A 299 -0.86 13.41 43.61
CA VAL A 299 -1.22 12.29 42.71
C VAL A 299 -1.70 12.83 41.35
N LEU A 300 -2.65 13.76 41.36
CA LEU A 300 -3.21 14.34 40.13
C LEU A 300 -2.13 15.08 39.32
N ASN A 301 -1.22 15.80 39.98
CA ASN A 301 -0.13 16.52 39.34
C ASN A 301 0.90 15.58 38.69
N SER A 302 1.26 14.49 39.36
CA SER A 302 2.14 13.45 38.80
C SER A 302 1.50 12.83 37.56
N MET A 303 0.24 12.41 37.65
CA MET A 303 -0.47 11.80 36.53
C MET A 303 -0.65 12.75 35.35
N TYR A 304 -0.92 14.03 35.62
CA TYR A 304 -0.98 15.06 34.58
C TYR A 304 0.34 15.17 33.81
N THR A 305 1.47 15.16 34.51
CA THR A 305 2.80 15.25 33.90
C THR A 305 3.05 14.07 32.96
N ASP A 306 2.84 12.84 33.44
CA ASP A 306 3.04 11.62 32.64
C ASP A 306 2.09 11.54 31.43
N SER A 307 0.84 11.93 31.65
CA SER A 307 -0.21 11.91 30.61
C SER A 307 0.04 12.99 29.55
N LYS A 308 0.55 14.17 29.96
CA LYS A 308 0.93 15.25 29.04
C LYS A 308 2.15 14.86 28.20
N GLU A 309 3.14 14.21 28.80
CA GLU A 309 4.29 13.68 28.08
C GLU A 309 3.87 12.63 27.03
N LEU A 310 2.97 11.71 27.39
CA LEU A 310 2.39 10.75 26.44
C LEU A 310 1.68 11.45 25.28
N TYR A 311 0.88 12.48 25.55
CA TYR A 311 0.19 13.27 24.52
C TYR A 311 1.17 14.00 23.58
N ASP A 312 2.23 14.61 24.13
CA ASP A 312 3.21 15.39 23.36
C ASP A 312 4.10 14.48 22.50
N ASN A 313 4.47 13.31 23.00
CA ASN A 313 5.32 12.34 22.29
C ASN A 313 4.56 11.48 21.26
N THR A 314 3.23 11.48 21.28
CA THR A 314 2.41 10.73 20.32
C THR A 314 2.00 11.66 19.17
N ALA A 315 2.53 11.43 17.96
CA ALA A 315 2.12 12.21 16.79
C ALA A 315 0.66 11.93 16.40
N GLU A 316 0.02 12.91 15.75
CA GLU A 316 -1.32 12.75 15.21
C GLU A 316 -1.26 12.07 13.84
N GLY A 317 -2.15 11.10 13.60
CA GLY A 317 -2.33 10.50 12.28
C GLY A 317 -2.81 9.05 12.35
N THR A 318 -2.65 8.33 11.23
CA THR A 318 -3.14 6.95 11.03
C THR A 318 -2.04 5.92 10.96
N ASP A 319 -0.77 6.33 11.06
CA ASP A 319 0.39 5.45 10.94
C ASP A 319 0.79 4.87 12.31
N TYR A 320 1.69 3.90 12.29
CA TYR A 320 2.18 3.27 13.52
C TYR A 320 2.70 4.28 14.54
N SER A 321 2.40 4.03 15.82
CA SER A 321 2.74 4.90 16.96
C SER A 321 2.11 6.29 16.90
N GLN A 322 1.19 6.54 15.96
CA GLN A 322 0.36 7.74 15.94
C GLN A 322 -1.00 7.46 16.57
N ALA A 323 -1.66 8.53 17.04
CA ALA A 323 -3.03 8.48 17.51
C ALA A 323 -3.94 9.27 16.56
N PRO A 324 -5.16 8.79 16.26
CA PRO A 324 -6.14 9.55 15.49
C PRO A 324 -6.47 10.90 16.13
N THR A 325 -6.77 11.91 15.31
CA THR A 325 -7.12 13.27 15.74
C THR A 325 -8.17 13.28 16.85
N ALA A 326 -9.27 12.54 16.68
CA ALA A 326 -10.35 12.46 17.67
C ALA A 326 -9.88 11.91 19.04
N ALA A 327 -8.92 10.99 19.05
CA ALA A 327 -8.34 10.46 20.28
C ALA A 327 -7.43 11.49 20.95
N LYS A 328 -6.60 12.22 20.19
CA LYS A 328 -5.80 13.34 20.73
C LYS A 328 -6.67 14.45 21.29
N GLU A 329 -7.69 14.89 20.55
CA GLU A 329 -8.61 15.95 21.00
C GLU A 329 -9.34 15.56 22.30
N SER A 330 -9.87 14.33 22.36
CA SER A 330 -10.54 13.82 23.56
C SER A 330 -9.59 13.76 24.76
N PHE A 331 -8.35 13.31 24.56
CA PHE A 331 -7.35 13.24 25.63
C PHE A 331 -6.89 14.63 26.08
N LEU A 332 -6.69 15.56 25.14
CA LEU A 332 -6.35 16.97 25.42
C LEU A 332 -7.44 17.67 26.24
N ALA A 333 -8.72 17.41 25.96
CA ALA A 333 -9.83 17.98 26.72
C ALA A 333 -9.78 17.58 28.21
N VAL A 334 -9.46 16.32 28.50
CA VAL A 334 -9.28 15.82 29.88
C VAL A 334 -8.03 16.46 30.51
N LEU A 335 -6.90 16.52 29.79
CA LEU A 335 -5.69 17.21 30.27
C LEU A 335 -5.94 18.68 30.62
N ASN A 336 -6.71 19.41 29.81
CA ASN A 336 -7.07 20.79 30.07
C ASN A 336 -7.96 20.94 31.32
N SER A 337 -8.91 20.02 31.52
CA SER A 337 -9.77 19.99 32.71
C SER A 337 -8.97 19.71 33.98
N VAL A 338 -8.05 18.74 33.92
CA VAL A 338 -7.12 18.44 35.02
C VAL A 338 -6.22 19.64 35.32
N LYS A 339 -5.67 20.30 34.29
CA LYS A 339 -4.83 21.48 34.48
C LYS A 339 -5.58 22.62 35.17
N ALA A 340 -6.83 22.86 34.79
CA ALA A 340 -7.67 23.88 35.41
C ALA A 340 -7.91 23.60 36.90
N ALA A 341 -8.15 22.35 37.30
CA ALA A 341 -8.32 21.98 38.69
C ALA A 341 -7.02 22.04 39.50
N LEU A 342 -5.88 21.68 38.90
CA LEU A 342 -4.55 21.86 39.53
C LEU A 342 -4.28 23.33 39.85
N ASP A 343 -4.61 24.24 38.94
CA ASP A 343 -4.43 25.69 39.11
C ASP A 343 -5.47 26.35 40.04
N SER A 344 -6.63 25.70 40.22
CA SER A 344 -7.70 26.20 41.09
C SER A 344 -7.29 26.19 42.56
N LYS A 345 -7.35 27.34 43.23
CA LYS A 345 -7.10 27.42 44.68
C LYS A 345 -8.23 26.84 45.53
N THR A 346 -9.39 26.54 44.93
CA THR A 346 -10.64 26.22 45.64
C THR A 346 -11.26 24.90 45.20
N ALA A 347 -10.59 24.08 44.37
CA ALA A 347 -11.11 22.79 43.95
C ALA A 347 -11.21 21.80 45.14
N PRO A 348 -12.38 21.22 45.46
CA PRO A 348 -12.53 20.27 46.56
C PRO A 348 -11.88 18.92 46.26
N GLN A 349 -11.50 18.17 47.31
CA GLN A 349 -10.87 16.85 47.18
C GLN A 349 -11.70 15.88 46.32
N SER A 350 -13.03 15.91 46.42
CA SER A 350 -13.91 15.09 45.58
C SER A 350 -13.81 15.40 44.08
N GLU A 351 -13.52 16.65 43.71
CA GLU A 351 -13.23 17.02 42.33
C GLU A 351 -11.86 16.48 41.90
N ILE A 352 -10.84 16.58 42.77
CA ILE A 352 -9.50 16.04 42.52
C ILE A 352 -9.55 14.52 42.31
N ASP A 353 -10.21 13.77 43.20
CA ASP A 353 -10.34 12.32 43.11
C ASP A 353 -11.11 11.89 41.85
N SER A 354 -12.15 12.65 41.47
CA SER A 354 -12.89 12.43 40.23
C SER A 354 -12.00 12.64 39.00
N LEU A 355 -11.17 13.69 39.00
CA LEU A 355 -10.25 13.98 37.90
C LEU A 355 -9.11 12.96 37.80
N VAL A 356 -8.64 12.40 38.92
CA VAL A 356 -7.70 11.26 38.92
C VAL A 356 -8.29 10.06 38.18
N ALA A 357 -9.54 9.70 38.50
CA ALA A 357 -10.23 8.59 37.82
C ALA A 357 -10.43 8.90 36.32
N GLN A 358 -10.91 10.11 35.99
CA GLN A 358 -11.12 10.52 34.59
C GLN A 358 -9.83 10.51 33.78
N LEU A 359 -8.72 11.04 34.32
CA LEU A 359 -7.43 11.04 33.64
C LEU A 359 -6.88 9.62 33.44
N THR A 360 -7.06 8.72 34.42
CA THR A 360 -6.67 7.30 34.29
C THR A 360 -7.37 6.66 33.10
N THR A 361 -8.70 6.74 33.05
CA THR A 361 -9.50 6.17 31.96
C THR A 361 -9.17 6.80 30.61
N ALA A 362 -8.95 8.12 30.57
CA ALA A 362 -8.57 8.82 29.35
C ALA A 362 -7.19 8.38 28.84
N THR A 363 -6.21 8.20 29.73
CA THR A 363 -4.87 7.69 29.38
C THR A 363 -4.91 6.27 28.84
N GLU A 364 -5.69 5.38 29.47
CA GLU A 364 -5.89 4.00 28.98
C GLU A 364 -6.55 3.99 27.59
N SER A 365 -7.60 4.78 27.41
CA SER A 365 -8.32 4.92 26.14
C SER A 365 -7.41 5.48 25.05
N PHE A 366 -6.59 6.48 25.38
CA PHE A 366 -5.62 7.06 24.45
C PHE A 366 -4.56 6.04 24.02
N ARG A 367 -3.97 5.30 24.97
CA ARG A 367 -3.01 4.21 24.67
C ARG A 367 -3.61 3.11 23.80
N ALA A 368 -4.89 2.77 24.03
CA ALA A 368 -5.59 1.79 23.22
C ALA A 368 -5.85 2.27 21.79
N ALA A 369 -6.03 3.59 21.59
CA ALA A 369 -6.25 4.22 20.30
C ALA A 369 -4.95 4.42 19.47
N ILE A 370 -3.76 4.31 20.08
CA ILE A 370 -2.50 4.38 19.35
C ILE A 370 -2.41 3.18 18.39
N VAL A 371 -2.14 3.48 17.12
CA VAL A 371 -2.04 2.48 16.06
C VAL A 371 -0.87 1.54 16.32
N LYS A 372 -1.17 0.24 16.35
CA LYS A 372 -0.20 -0.85 16.58
C LYS A 372 0.33 -1.41 15.26
N ASN A 373 1.42 -2.16 15.35
CA ASN A 373 1.97 -2.91 14.21
C ASN A 373 0.92 -3.85 13.62
N GLY A 374 0.85 -3.86 12.28
CA GLY A 374 0.06 -4.84 11.57
C GLY A 374 0.72 -6.23 11.53
N ASN A 375 -0.08 -7.25 11.22
CA ASN A 375 0.38 -8.62 10.99
C ASN A 375 0.48 -8.89 9.47
N PRO A 376 1.70 -9.05 8.91
CA PRO A 376 1.88 -9.26 7.47
C PRO A 376 1.66 -10.70 7.00
N SER A 377 1.24 -11.63 7.87
CA SER A 377 1.15 -13.06 7.52
C SER A 377 0.26 -13.33 6.30
N ALA A 378 -0.92 -12.71 6.21
CA ALA A 378 -1.81 -12.87 5.06
C ALA A 378 -1.21 -12.27 3.77
N LEU A 379 -0.56 -11.10 3.88
CA LEU A 379 0.17 -10.48 2.77
C LEU A 379 1.33 -11.35 2.29
N ASN A 380 2.09 -11.97 3.20
CA ASN A 380 3.19 -12.87 2.84
C ASN A 380 2.71 -14.11 2.08
N GLU A 381 1.58 -14.71 2.46
CA GLU A 381 0.99 -15.81 1.68
C GLU A 381 0.52 -15.35 0.29
N ARG A 382 -0.03 -14.13 0.19
CA ARG A 382 -0.41 -13.52 -1.08
C ARG A 382 0.80 -13.24 -1.97
N ILE A 383 1.91 -12.77 -1.40
CA ILE A 383 3.19 -12.58 -2.11
C ILE A 383 3.68 -13.90 -2.69
N LYS A 384 3.65 -15.00 -1.92
CA LYS A 384 4.03 -16.34 -2.44
C LYS A 384 3.14 -16.77 -3.62
N ALA A 385 1.85 -16.50 -3.56
CA ALA A 385 0.93 -16.78 -4.67
C ALA A 385 1.27 -15.94 -5.90
N ALA A 386 1.57 -14.65 -5.71
CA ALA A 386 2.01 -13.74 -6.77
C ALA A 386 3.33 -14.19 -7.40
N GLU A 387 4.32 -14.60 -6.61
CA GLU A 387 5.60 -15.11 -7.12
C GLU A 387 5.43 -16.37 -7.97
N LYS A 388 4.57 -17.29 -7.55
CA LYS A 388 4.23 -18.48 -8.36
C LYS A 388 3.57 -18.11 -9.68
N LEU A 389 2.76 -17.06 -9.70
CA LEU A 389 2.13 -16.55 -10.91
C LEU A 389 3.15 -15.84 -11.82
N LEU A 390 4.05 -15.03 -11.24
CA LEU A 390 5.06 -14.27 -11.96
C LEU A 390 5.96 -15.17 -12.84
N VAL A 391 6.35 -16.35 -12.33
CA VAL A 391 7.17 -17.32 -13.08
C VAL A 391 6.47 -17.86 -14.33
N LYS A 392 5.14 -17.75 -14.42
CA LYS A 392 4.35 -18.17 -15.59
C LYS A 392 4.21 -17.07 -16.65
N LEU A 393 4.64 -15.85 -16.37
CA LEU A 393 4.52 -14.69 -17.25
C LEU A 393 5.85 -14.43 -17.99
N HIS A 394 5.76 -13.86 -19.19
CA HIS A 394 6.95 -13.40 -19.92
C HIS A 394 7.63 -12.23 -19.21
N SER A 395 8.96 -12.14 -19.19
CA SER A 395 9.66 -11.00 -18.60
C SER A 395 9.37 -9.66 -19.30
N GLU A 396 8.97 -9.69 -20.57
CA GLU A 396 8.59 -8.48 -21.33
C GLU A 396 7.08 -8.23 -21.33
N ALA A 397 6.27 -9.12 -20.74
CA ALA A 397 4.82 -8.89 -20.60
C ALA A 397 4.57 -7.67 -19.71
N VAL A 398 3.61 -6.83 -20.09
CA VAL A 398 3.18 -5.69 -19.26
C VAL A 398 2.73 -6.21 -17.88
N SER A 399 1.98 -7.31 -17.88
CA SER A 399 1.52 -8.02 -16.69
C SER A 399 2.67 -8.47 -15.76
N TYR A 400 3.82 -8.84 -16.31
CA TYR A 400 5.00 -9.21 -15.52
C TYR A 400 5.63 -8.00 -14.84
N ALA A 401 5.82 -6.91 -15.58
CA ALA A 401 6.37 -5.67 -15.04
C ALA A 401 5.48 -5.13 -13.90
N GLU A 402 4.16 -5.09 -14.12
CA GLU A 402 3.16 -4.69 -13.12
C GLU A 402 3.21 -5.58 -11.87
N LEU A 403 3.15 -6.90 -12.04
CA LEU A 403 3.14 -7.84 -10.92
C LEU A 403 4.47 -7.85 -10.15
N SER A 404 5.61 -7.79 -10.85
CA SER A 404 6.96 -7.76 -10.25
C SER A 404 7.18 -6.51 -9.40
N ALA A 405 6.76 -5.34 -9.91
CA ALA A 405 6.80 -4.09 -9.17
C ALA A 405 5.92 -4.15 -7.92
N LEU A 406 4.70 -4.69 -8.04
CA LEU A 406 3.77 -4.81 -6.92
C LEU A 406 4.21 -5.82 -5.88
N ILE A 407 4.81 -6.95 -6.27
CA ILE A 407 5.46 -7.90 -5.36
C ILE A 407 6.56 -7.20 -4.57
N SER A 408 7.42 -6.43 -5.24
CA SER A 408 8.52 -5.70 -4.60
C SER A 408 8.00 -4.67 -3.59
N ALA A 409 6.97 -3.89 -3.97
CA ALA A 409 6.30 -2.95 -3.07
C ALA A 409 5.63 -3.66 -1.88
N SER A 410 4.96 -4.79 -2.12
CA SER A 410 4.30 -5.58 -1.08
C SER A 410 5.30 -6.17 -0.08
N LYS A 411 6.45 -6.66 -0.55
CA LYS A 411 7.55 -7.13 0.30
C LYS A 411 8.12 -6.02 1.17
N ALA A 412 8.27 -4.81 0.63
CA ALA A 412 8.73 -3.67 1.41
C ALA A 412 7.78 -3.37 2.58
N ILE A 413 6.47 -3.34 2.32
CA ILE A 413 5.44 -3.14 3.37
C ILE A 413 5.42 -4.29 4.37
N ALA A 414 5.51 -5.55 3.91
CA ALA A 414 5.49 -6.72 4.78
C ALA A 414 6.73 -6.82 5.71
N ASN A 415 7.87 -6.30 5.28
CA ASN A 415 9.12 -6.28 6.06
C ASN A 415 9.26 -5.03 6.95
N ASP A 416 8.46 -3.99 6.70
CA ASP A 416 8.47 -2.78 7.51
C ASP A 416 7.71 -3.02 8.83
N ALA A 417 8.48 -3.12 9.91
CA ALA A 417 7.96 -3.31 11.26
C ALA A 417 7.14 -2.11 11.78
N SER A 418 7.07 -0.99 11.04
CA SER A 418 6.23 0.16 11.33
C SER A 418 4.97 0.25 10.46
N SER A 419 4.72 -0.74 9.59
CA SER A 419 3.49 -0.79 8.81
C SER A 419 2.27 -1.00 9.73
N SER A 420 1.27 -0.12 9.61
CA SER A 420 -0.04 -0.33 10.26
C SER A 420 -0.83 -1.42 9.55
N GLN A 421 -1.82 -2.01 10.25
CA GLN A 421 -2.66 -3.05 9.64
C GLN A 421 -3.40 -2.55 8.39
N ALA A 422 -3.87 -1.30 8.38
CA ALA A 422 -4.59 -0.72 7.24
C ALA A 422 -3.72 -0.63 5.97
N VAL A 423 -2.42 -0.32 6.12
CA VAL A 423 -1.47 -0.28 4.99
C VAL A 423 -1.22 -1.69 4.46
N ILE A 424 -1.09 -2.68 5.36
CA ILE A 424 -0.92 -4.09 4.98
C ILE A 424 -2.16 -4.61 4.23
N ASP A 425 -3.36 -4.32 4.73
CA ASP A 425 -4.63 -4.75 4.12
C ASP A 425 -4.83 -4.12 2.74
N SER A 426 -4.55 -2.81 2.61
CA SER A 426 -4.61 -2.13 1.30
C SER A 426 -3.68 -2.78 0.27
N LYS A 427 -2.45 -3.17 0.65
CA LYS A 427 -1.54 -3.87 -0.27
C LYS A 427 -1.96 -5.30 -0.54
N TYR A 428 -2.54 -5.99 0.44
CA TYR A 428 -3.12 -7.31 0.25
C TYR A 428 -4.24 -7.29 -0.80
N ASP A 429 -5.13 -6.29 -0.75
CA ASP A 429 -6.23 -6.13 -1.69
C ASP A 429 -5.76 -5.75 -3.10
N GLU A 430 -4.78 -4.83 -3.20
CA GLU A 430 -4.18 -4.42 -4.48
C GLU A 430 -3.49 -5.60 -5.18
N LEU A 431 -2.66 -6.36 -4.44
CA LEU A 431 -2.00 -7.55 -4.95
C LEU A 431 -3.00 -8.64 -5.31
N GLY A 432 -4.04 -8.83 -4.48
CA GLY A 432 -5.13 -9.78 -4.75
C GLY A 432 -5.91 -9.45 -6.03
N SER A 433 -6.27 -8.19 -6.22
CA SER A 433 -6.98 -7.71 -7.41
C SER A 433 -6.14 -7.87 -8.67
N THR A 434 -4.84 -7.60 -8.58
CA THR A 434 -3.90 -7.77 -9.70
C THR A 434 -3.78 -9.24 -10.07
N ILE A 435 -3.57 -10.14 -9.10
CA ILE A 435 -3.55 -11.60 -9.33
C ILE A 435 -4.84 -12.08 -10.00
N ALA A 436 -6.01 -11.64 -9.53
CA ALA A 436 -7.29 -12.00 -10.12
C ALA A 436 -7.39 -11.52 -11.58
N LYS A 437 -7.04 -10.26 -11.84
CA LYS A 437 -7.04 -9.68 -13.18
C LYS A 437 -6.15 -10.45 -14.16
N ILE A 438 -4.92 -10.82 -13.78
CA ILE A 438 -4.08 -11.62 -14.71
C ILE A 438 -4.61 -13.05 -14.83
N ASN A 439 -5.14 -13.67 -13.78
CA ASN A 439 -5.77 -15.00 -13.91
C ASN A 439 -7.00 -15.01 -14.82
N GLU A 440 -7.79 -13.95 -14.83
CA GLU A 440 -8.97 -13.82 -15.69
C GLU A 440 -8.63 -13.49 -17.13
N ASN A 441 -7.57 -12.72 -17.37
CA ASN A 441 -7.24 -12.20 -18.69
C ASN A 441 -6.11 -12.98 -19.38
N THR A 442 -5.34 -13.78 -18.65
CA THR A 442 -4.22 -14.56 -19.20
C THR A 442 -4.58 -16.02 -19.36
N LEU A 443 -4.34 -16.53 -20.55
CA LEU A 443 -4.55 -17.91 -20.91
C LEU A 443 -3.28 -18.72 -20.63
N PHE A 444 -3.31 -19.53 -19.57
CA PHE A 444 -2.13 -20.33 -19.18
C PHE A 444 -2.11 -21.69 -19.89
N TRP A 445 -0.98 -21.97 -20.54
CA TRP A 445 -0.73 -23.24 -21.19
C TRP A 445 -0.12 -24.24 -20.20
N THR A 446 -0.52 -25.50 -20.34
CA THR A 446 0.00 -26.63 -19.58
C THR A 446 1.01 -27.38 -20.44
N SER A 447 2.27 -27.39 -20.01
CA SER A 447 3.33 -28.22 -20.62
C SER A 447 3.25 -29.64 -20.08
N THR A 448 3.06 -30.62 -20.97
CA THR A 448 3.06 -32.04 -20.63
C THR A 448 4.17 -32.74 -21.40
N ALA A 449 5.06 -33.43 -20.69
CA ALA A 449 6.01 -34.33 -21.32
C ALA A 449 5.29 -35.61 -21.77
N LEU A 450 5.39 -35.97 -23.05
CA LEU A 450 4.84 -37.19 -23.62
C LEU A 450 5.55 -38.44 -23.07
N ASN A 451 6.83 -38.31 -22.71
CA ASN A 451 7.55 -39.30 -21.91
C ASN A 451 7.88 -38.69 -20.55
N PRO A 452 7.44 -39.29 -19.43
CA PRO A 452 7.73 -38.79 -18.09
C PRO A 452 9.24 -38.67 -17.77
N ALA A 453 10.10 -39.37 -18.51
CA ALA A 453 11.55 -39.32 -18.34
C ALA A 453 12.23 -38.11 -19.05
N THR A 454 11.49 -37.35 -19.87
CA THR A 454 12.05 -36.22 -20.63
C THR A 454 12.12 -34.97 -19.76
N ASP A 455 13.29 -34.34 -19.72
CA ASP A 455 13.47 -33.03 -19.11
C ASP A 455 12.87 -31.94 -20.02
N ILE A 456 11.89 -31.21 -19.51
CA ILE A 456 11.21 -30.10 -20.21
C ILE A 456 11.82 -28.73 -19.89
N SER A 457 12.93 -28.67 -19.15
CA SER A 457 13.52 -27.41 -18.66
C SER A 457 13.91 -26.41 -19.77
N GLY A 458 14.18 -26.89 -20.99
CA GLY A 458 14.49 -26.06 -22.16
C GLY A 458 13.27 -25.55 -22.95
N VAL A 459 12.05 -25.91 -22.52
CA VAL A 459 10.77 -25.50 -23.13
C VAL A 459 10.17 -24.37 -22.29
N LYS A 460 9.94 -23.22 -22.91
CA LYS A 460 9.35 -22.07 -22.22
C LYS A 460 8.12 -21.59 -22.98
N ASN A 461 7.03 -21.37 -22.25
CA ASN A 461 5.83 -20.74 -22.77
C ASN A 461 5.58 -19.49 -21.95
N TYR A 462 5.40 -18.39 -22.65
CA TYR A 462 5.34 -17.08 -22.05
C TYR A 462 3.99 -16.45 -22.38
N ALA A 463 3.06 -16.54 -21.43
CA ALA A 463 1.71 -16.03 -21.62
C ALA A 463 1.63 -14.53 -21.26
N ASP A 464 0.98 -13.75 -22.11
CA ASP A 464 0.54 -12.38 -21.85
C ASP A 464 -0.86 -12.18 -22.44
N GLY A 465 -1.87 -12.21 -21.58
CA GLY A 465 -3.24 -12.24 -22.04
C GLY A 465 -3.56 -13.54 -22.82
N TYR A 466 -4.13 -13.39 -24.02
CA TYR A 466 -4.38 -14.50 -24.96
C TYR A 466 -3.20 -14.80 -25.89
N LYS A 467 -2.10 -14.05 -25.74
CA LYS A 467 -0.86 -14.24 -26.48
C LYS A 467 0.05 -15.18 -25.72
N THR A 468 0.70 -16.10 -26.41
CA THR A 468 1.70 -16.99 -25.83
C THR A 468 2.85 -17.16 -26.79
N VAL A 469 4.05 -16.85 -26.32
CA VAL A 469 5.30 -17.14 -27.05
C VAL A 469 5.82 -18.49 -26.58
N PHE A 470 5.99 -19.42 -27.50
CA PHE A 470 6.68 -20.70 -27.29
C PHE A 470 8.11 -20.55 -27.76
N LYS A 471 9.06 -20.94 -26.91
CA LYS A 471 10.48 -20.83 -27.19
C LYS A 471 11.26 -22.05 -26.72
N SER A 472 12.24 -22.47 -27.51
CA SER A 472 13.26 -23.44 -27.11
C SER A 472 14.60 -22.77 -26.80
N ASP A 473 15.28 -23.26 -25.77
CA ASP A 473 16.70 -22.97 -25.55
C ASP A 473 17.58 -23.81 -26.49
N ALA A 474 18.75 -23.29 -26.83
CA ALA A 474 19.72 -23.98 -27.69
C ALA A 474 20.15 -25.32 -27.07
N GLY A 475 20.00 -26.42 -27.81
CA GLY A 475 20.34 -27.75 -27.32
C GLY A 475 19.29 -28.41 -26.43
N ALA A 476 18.06 -27.87 -26.37
CA ALA A 476 16.92 -28.60 -25.82
C ALA A 476 16.75 -29.96 -26.54
N PRO A 477 16.31 -31.04 -25.84
CA PRO A 477 16.10 -32.35 -26.47
C PRO A 477 15.13 -32.24 -27.65
N SER A 478 15.31 -33.08 -28.68
CA SER A 478 14.45 -33.09 -29.87
C SER A 478 12.97 -33.18 -29.46
N TRP A 479 12.19 -32.16 -29.83
CA TRP A 479 10.89 -31.79 -29.26
C TRP A 479 9.71 -32.72 -29.57
N ASN A 480 9.95 -33.94 -30.07
CA ASN A 480 8.94 -34.97 -30.30
C ASN A 480 8.26 -35.46 -28.98
N MET A 481 8.39 -34.72 -27.87
CA MET A 481 8.16 -35.18 -26.50
C MET A 481 7.48 -34.14 -25.58
N VAL A 482 7.18 -32.91 -26.01
CA VAL A 482 6.51 -31.91 -25.15
C VAL A 482 5.31 -31.30 -25.86
N THR A 483 4.14 -31.44 -25.25
CA THR A 483 2.90 -30.84 -25.74
C THR A 483 2.48 -29.73 -24.78
N ASN A 484 2.45 -28.51 -25.28
CA ASN A 484 1.85 -27.39 -24.56
C ASN A 484 0.39 -27.32 -24.95
N SER A 485 -0.53 -27.43 -23.99
CA SER A 485 -1.95 -27.44 -24.29
C SER A 485 -2.73 -26.44 -23.46
N VAL A 486 -3.83 -25.96 -24.01
CA VAL A 486 -4.79 -25.14 -23.29
C VAL A 486 -6.21 -25.53 -23.67
N ASN A 487 -7.08 -25.57 -22.66
CA ASN A 487 -8.50 -25.83 -22.85
C ASN A 487 -9.23 -24.51 -23.14
N LEU A 488 -10.07 -24.51 -24.17
CA LEU A 488 -10.98 -23.43 -24.50
C LEU A 488 -12.41 -23.97 -24.44
N PRO A 489 -13.39 -23.16 -24.00
CA PRO A 489 -14.79 -23.55 -24.11
C PRO A 489 -15.17 -23.75 -25.59
N LYS A 490 -16.16 -24.60 -25.84
CA LYS A 490 -16.71 -24.78 -27.19
C LYS A 490 -17.06 -23.45 -27.86
N THR A 491 -16.82 -23.35 -29.15
CA THR A 491 -17.13 -22.15 -29.95
C THR A 491 -17.47 -22.54 -31.38
N ASP A 492 -18.45 -21.86 -31.97
CA ASP A 492 -18.74 -22.01 -33.40
C ASP A 492 -17.67 -21.34 -34.27
N LYS A 493 -16.84 -20.47 -33.69
CA LYS A 493 -15.77 -19.76 -34.37
C LYS A 493 -14.53 -19.65 -33.49
N LEU A 494 -13.46 -20.34 -33.88
CA LEU A 494 -12.12 -20.17 -33.31
C LEU A 494 -11.31 -19.29 -34.27
N VAL A 495 -10.71 -18.21 -33.77
CA VAL A 495 -9.78 -17.36 -34.55
C VAL A 495 -8.50 -17.22 -33.77
N MET A 496 -7.36 -17.39 -34.44
CA MET A 496 -6.06 -17.20 -33.83
C MET A 496 -5.05 -16.61 -34.80
N ASN A 497 -4.14 -15.78 -34.30
CA ASN A 497 -2.99 -15.35 -35.06
C ASN A 497 -1.76 -16.17 -34.67
N ILE A 498 -0.97 -16.59 -35.65
CA ILE A 498 0.28 -17.31 -35.45
C ILE A 498 1.39 -16.54 -36.16
N THR A 499 2.52 -16.36 -35.46
CA THR A 499 3.73 -15.73 -36.00
C THR A 499 4.91 -16.63 -35.66
N GLU A 500 5.51 -17.24 -36.69
CA GLU A 500 6.77 -17.99 -36.55
C GLU A 500 7.92 -16.99 -36.56
N ILE A 501 8.47 -16.67 -35.39
CA ILE A 501 9.54 -15.66 -35.23
C ILE A 501 10.89 -16.25 -35.67
N THR A 502 11.20 -17.46 -35.19
CA THR A 502 12.39 -18.19 -35.57
C THR A 502 12.05 -19.65 -35.79
N HIS A 503 12.46 -20.22 -36.92
CA HIS A 503 12.21 -21.61 -37.24
C HIS A 503 13.39 -22.15 -38.07
N PRO A 504 14.12 -23.18 -37.62
CA PRO A 504 15.17 -23.80 -38.42
C PRO A 504 14.59 -24.48 -39.66
N ASP A 505 15.28 -24.40 -40.82
CA ASP A 505 14.80 -24.95 -42.10
C ASP A 505 14.56 -26.47 -42.07
N SER A 506 15.20 -27.20 -41.15
CA SER A 506 15.07 -28.65 -41.00
C SER A 506 13.96 -29.12 -40.05
N ASP A 507 13.37 -28.19 -39.31
CA ASP A 507 12.48 -28.51 -38.20
C ASP A 507 11.03 -28.43 -38.67
N TRP A 508 10.11 -28.76 -37.77
CA TRP A 508 8.69 -28.49 -37.96
C TRP A 508 8.08 -28.00 -36.64
N SER A 509 7.10 -27.12 -36.70
CA SER A 509 6.22 -26.78 -35.58
C SER A 509 4.79 -27.17 -35.94
N SER A 510 3.93 -27.35 -34.94
CA SER A 510 2.52 -27.61 -35.19
C SER A 510 1.62 -27.07 -34.09
N VAL A 511 0.54 -26.42 -34.52
CA VAL A 511 -0.62 -26.06 -33.70
C VAL A 511 -1.73 -27.06 -33.98
N ILE A 512 -2.24 -27.69 -32.93
CA ILE A 512 -3.19 -28.80 -32.99
C ILE A 512 -4.48 -28.37 -32.33
N ILE A 513 -5.61 -28.62 -32.99
CA ILE A 513 -6.95 -28.31 -32.52
C ILE A 513 -7.69 -29.64 -32.38
N THR A 514 -8.05 -29.98 -31.15
CA THR A 514 -8.75 -31.23 -30.82
C THR A 514 -9.77 -30.99 -29.71
N ASN A 515 -10.54 -32.00 -29.33
CA ASN A 515 -11.45 -31.97 -28.17
C ASN A 515 -10.96 -32.85 -27.00
N GLY A 516 -9.73 -33.37 -27.10
CA GLY A 516 -9.06 -34.08 -26.01
C GLY A 516 -7.74 -34.68 -26.47
N ILE A 517 -6.73 -34.69 -25.60
CA ILE A 517 -5.42 -35.32 -25.88
C ILE A 517 -5.36 -36.65 -25.13
N THR A 518 -5.43 -37.77 -25.85
CA THR A 518 -5.32 -39.12 -25.26
C THR A 518 -3.93 -39.70 -25.49
N GLY A 519 -2.92 -39.19 -24.77
CA GLY A 519 -1.55 -39.68 -24.86
C GLY A 519 -0.73 -38.98 -25.96
N ASP A 520 -0.19 -39.76 -26.90
CA ASP A 520 0.60 -39.24 -28.04
C ASP A 520 -0.29 -38.39 -28.95
N PHE A 521 0.06 -37.11 -29.09
CA PHE A 521 -0.73 -36.16 -29.90
C PHE A 521 -0.80 -36.57 -31.38
N LEU A 522 0.21 -37.27 -31.88
CA LEU A 522 0.23 -37.77 -33.25
C LEU A 522 -0.81 -38.88 -33.46
N ASN A 523 -1.35 -39.46 -32.38
CA ASN A 523 -2.41 -40.46 -32.37
C ASN A 523 -3.80 -39.89 -32.01
N THR A 524 -3.91 -38.57 -31.90
CA THR A 524 -5.16 -37.90 -31.52
C THR A 524 -5.88 -37.39 -32.77
N LYS A 525 -7.20 -37.57 -32.81
CA LYS A 525 -8.04 -36.96 -33.85
C LYS A 525 -7.98 -35.44 -33.72
N ALA A 526 -7.41 -34.77 -34.72
CA ALA A 526 -7.15 -33.34 -34.64
C ALA A 526 -7.07 -32.67 -36.01
N ILE A 527 -7.36 -31.37 -36.03
CA ILE A 527 -6.98 -30.48 -37.13
C ILE A 527 -5.63 -29.89 -36.74
N SER A 528 -4.57 -30.13 -37.51
CA SER A 528 -3.25 -29.57 -37.23
C SER A 528 -2.80 -28.59 -38.30
N LEU A 529 -2.32 -27.44 -37.86
CA LEU A 529 -1.51 -26.52 -38.63
C LEU A 529 -0.06 -26.94 -38.43
N VAL A 530 0.65 -27.29 -39.48
CA VAL A 530 2.07 -27.65 -39.44
C VAL A 530 2.85 -26.55 -40.13
N PHE A 531 3.94 -26.10 -39.55
CA PHE A 531 4.88 -25.14 -40.15
C PHE A 531 6.23 -25.85 -40.32
N GLY A 532 6.92 -25.64 -41.44
CA GLY A 532 8.24 -26.20 -41.69
C GLY A 532 8.24 -27.54 -42.44
N GLY A 533 9.44 -28.14 -42.58
CA GLY A 533 9.71 -29.28 -43.46
C GLY A 533 10.56 -28.90 -44.68
N SER A 534 10.88 -29.88 -45.53
CA SER A 534 11.86 -29.77 -46.65
C SER A 534 11.46 -28.85 -47.82
N GLY A 535 10.59 -27.85 -47.60
CA GLY A 535 10.11 -26.94 -48.63
C GLY A 535 9.60 -25.58 -48.13
N GLY A 536 9.78 -25.22 -46.85
CA GLY A 536 9.39 -23.91 -46.34
C GLY A 536 7.88 -23.62 -46.31
N ASN A 537 7.03 -24.63 -46.52
CA ASN A 537 5.57 -24.48 -46.53
C ASN A 537 4.95 -24.82 -45.19
N GLY A 538 3.79 -24.23 -44.93
CA GLY A 538 2.86 -24.66 -43.90
C GLY A 538 1.75 -25.55 -44.49
N GLU A 539 1.18 -26.41 -43.66
CA GLU A 539 0.15 -27.38 -44.05
C GLU A 539 -1.01 -27.37 -43.07
N VAL A 540 -2.23 -27.51 -43.58
CA VAL A 540 -3.40 -27.87 -42.79
C VAL A 540 -3.68 -29.36 -43.01
N ASN A 541 -3.51 -30.13 -41.95
CA ASN A 541 -3.65 -31.58 -41.95
C ASN A 541 -4.82 -32.03 -41.07
N LEU A 542 -5.56 -33.01 -41.57
CA LEU A 542 -6.51 -33.80 -40.79
C LEU A 542 -5.79 -35.04 -40.25
N ASN A 543 -5.60 -35.12 -38.94
CA ASN A 543 -4.93 -36.24 -38.30
C ASN A 543 -5.94 -37.17 -37.63
N TYR A 544 -5.81 -38.47 -37.89
CA TYR A 544 -6.49 -39.53 -37.15
C TYR A 544 -5.54 -40.24 -36.20
N SER A 545 -4.45 -40.80 -36.73
CA SER A 545 -3.37 -41.41 -35.95
C SER A 545 -2.09 -41.62 -36.78
N LEU A 546 -0.94 -41.80 -36.14
CA LEU A 546 0.32 -42.10 -36.85
C LEU A 546 0.17 -43.33 -37.74
N GLY A 547 0.58 -43.19 -39.01
CA GLY A 547 0.52 -44.26 -40.00
C GLY A 547 -0.89 -44.61 -40.47
N ASN A 548 -1.92 -43.86 -40.07
CA ASN A 548 -3.24 -44.00 -40.65
C ASN A 548 -3.24 -43.43 -42.07
N ALA A 549 -3.70 -44.23 -43.04
CA ALA A 549 -3.89 -43.80 -44.42
C ALA A 549 -4.94 -42.67 -44.55
N ASP A 550 -5.79 -42.48 -43.53
CA ASP A 550 -6.79 -41.41 -43.47
C ASP A 550 -6.20 -40.05 -43.04
N ASN A 551 -4.93 -39.99 -42.61
CA ASN A 551 -4.26 -38.70 -42.41
C ASN A 551 -4.18 -38.01 -43.77
N ARG A 552 -4.77 -36.82 -43.87
CA ARG A 552 -4.94 -36.15 -45.16
C ARG A 552 -4.60 -34.68 -45.03
N GLN A 553 -3.66 -34.23 -45.84
CA GLN A 553 -3.46 -32.82 -46.11
C GLN A 553 -4.69 -32.30 -46.82
N ILE A 554 -5.31 -31.25 -46.25
CA ILE A 554 -6.52 -30.63 -46.80
C ILE A 554 -6.25 -29.24 -47.37
N ALA A 555 -5.16 -28.59 -46.94
CA ALA A 555 -4.68 -27.36 -47.54
C ALA A 555 -3.17 -27.22 -47.31
N THR A 556 -2.52 -26.40 -48.15
CA THR A 556 -1.14 -25.94 -48.00
C THR A 556 -1.19 -24.41 -47.99
N PHE A 557 -0.36 -23.77 -47.18
CA PHE A 557 -0.23 -22.32 -47.13
C PHE A 557 1.24 -21.95 -46.98
N GLY A 558 1.70 -20.90 -47.63
CA GLY A 558 3.03 -20.35 -47.40
C GLY A 558 3.02 -19.47 -46.16
N TYR A 559 4.18 -19.36 -45.52
CA TYR A 559 4.39 -18.45 -44.40
C TYR A 559 5.80 -17.88 -44.48
N SER A 560 6.00 -16.67 -43.98
CA SER A 560 7.32 -16.10 -43.80
C SER A 560 7.61 -15.92 -42.32
N LEU A 561 8.89 -15.99 -41.97
CA LEU A 561 9.30 -15.73 -40.59
C LEU A 561 8.95 -14.29 -40.21
N SER A 562 8.50 -14.11 -38.98
CA SER A 562 8.01 -12.87 -38.41
C SER A 562 6.73 -12.30 -39.03
N ALA A 563 6.17 -12.91 -40.08
CA ALA A 563 4.84 -12.55 -40.56
C ALA A 563 3.75 -13.16 -39.68
N GLN A 564 2.69 -12.38 -39.48
CA GLN A 564 1.52 -12.81 -38.75
C GLN A 564 0.50 -13.37 -39.72
N MET A 565 0.10 -14.62 -39.50
CA MET A 565 -1.02 -15.26 -40.21
C MET A 565 -2.20 -15.40 -39.26
N GLN A 566 -3.41 -15.22 -39.77
CA GLN A 566 -4.64 -15.48 -39.04
C GLN A 566 -5.32 -16.75 -39.53
N PHE A 567 -5.60 -17.67 -38.61
CA PHE A 567 -6.38 -18.87 -38.88
C PHE A 567 -7.76 -18.73 -38.27
N ALA A 568 -8.80 -19.12 -39.02
CA ALA A 568 -10.15 -19.21 -38.50
C ALA A 568 -10.76 -20.60 -38.79
N PHE A 569 -11.47 -21.14 -37.80
CA PHE A 569 -12.20 -22.40 -37.90
C PHE A 569 -13.65 -22.09 -37.56
N ILE A 570 -14.54 -22.23 -38.55
CA ILE A 570 -15.92 -21.79 -38.47
C ILE A 570 -16.83 -22.99 -38.65
N LEU A 571 -17.51 -23.40 -37.58
CA LEU A 571 -18.57 -24.39 -37.61
C LEU A 571 -19.83 -23.75 -38.18
N SER A 572 -20.39 -24.35 -39.24
CA SER A 572 -21.63 -23.91 -39.88
C SER A 572 -22.51 -25.10 -40.27
N GLY A 573 -23.78 -24.85 -40.58
CA GLY A 573 -24.76 -25.87 -40.96
C GLY A 573 -25.53 -26.48 -39.77
N GLU A 574 -26.48 -27.36 -40.08
CA GLU A 574 -27.31 -28.05 -39.09
C GLU A 574 -27.33 -29.57 -39.36
N GLY A 575 -27.54 -30.36 -38.31
CA GLY A 575 -27.68 -31.83 -38.42
C GLY A 575 -26.46 -32.50 -39.08
N THR A 576 -26.70 -33.23 -40.16
CA THR A 576 -25.69 -33.95 -40.95
C THR A 576 -24.95 -33.05 -41.94
N ASP A 577 -25.43 -31.83 -42.19
CA ASP A 577 -24.84 -30.88 -43.14
C ASP A 577 -23.83 -29.95 -42.47
N LYS A 578 -23.52 -30.21 -41.19
CA LYS A 578 -22.51 -29.47 -40.46
C LYS A 578 -21.14 -29.61 -41.11
N LYS A 579 -20.41 -28.51 -41.14
CA LYS A 579 -19.05 -28.44 -41.68
C LYS A 579 -18.20 -27.45 -40.91
N VAL A 580 -16.89 -27.70 -40.88
CA VAL A 580 -15.89 -26.76 -40.38
C VAL A 580 -15.21 -26.11 -41.59
N THR A 581 -15.42 -24.81 -41.77
CA THR A 581 -14.70 -24.01 -42.74
C THR A 581 -13.38 -23.54 -42.13
N VAL A 582 -12.27 -23.86 -42.79
CA VAL A 582 -10.93 -23.40 -42.40
C VAL A 582 -10.55 -22.22 -43.28
N CYS A 583 -10.18 -21.10 -42.65
CA CYS A 583 -9.67 -19.93 -43.32
C CYS A 583 -8.22 -19.63 -42.89
N VAL A 584 -7.40 -19.19 -43.84
CA VAL A 584 -6.05 -18.64 -43.62
C VAL A 584 -6.05 -17.22 -44.17
N ASP A 585 -5.70 -16.25 -43.32
CA ASP A 585 -5.82 -14.82 -43.59
C ASP A 585 -7.16 -14.48 -44.24
N GLY A 586 -8.24 -14.92 -43.58
CA GLY A 586 -9.65 -14.74 -43.98
C GLY A 586 -10.10 -15.48 -45.24
N LEU A 587 -9.19 -16.04 -46.02
CA LEU A 587 -9.49 -16.82 -47.22
C LEU A 587 -9.83 -18.26 -46.85
N GLU A 588 -10.95 -18.76 -47.34
CA GLU A 588 -11.37 -20.14 -47.15
C GLU A 588 -10.47 -21.09 -47.95
N VAL A 589 -9.75 -21.95 -47.24
CA VAL A 589 -8.81 -22.92 -47.83
C VAL A 589 -9.32 -24.35 -47.79
N ALA A 590 -10.28 -24.67 -46.91
CA ALA A 590 -10.88 -26.01 -46.82
C ALA A 590 -12.27 -26.01 -46.18
N GLN A 591 -13.11 -26.96 -46.59
CA GLN A 591 -14.34 -27.33 -45.88
C GLN A 591 -14.25 -28.79 -45.41
N ILE A 592 -14.43 -29.01 -44.12
CA ILE A 592 -14.39 -30.33 -43.50
C ILE A 592 -15.82 -30.76 -43.16
N THR A 593 -16.36 -31.72 -43.90
CA THR A 593 -17.71 -32.31 -43.67
C THR A 593 -17.66 -33.62 -42.91
N ASN A 594 -16.46 -34.12 -42.60
CA ASN A 594 -16.31 -35.38 -41.88
C ASN A 594 -16.79 -35.22 -40.42
N PRO A 595 -17.74 -36.05 -39.95
CA PRO A 595 -18.38 -35.88 -38.65
C PRO A 595 -17.41 -35.98 -37.48
N ASP A 596 -16.33 -36.76 -37.60
CA ASP A 596 -15.33 -36.88 -36.53
C ASP A 596 -14.62 -35.54 -36.27
N PHE A 597 -14.24 -34.81 -37.33
CA PHE A 597 -13.58 -33.52 -37.21
C PHE A 597 -14.56 -32.37 -36.93
N VAL A 598 -15.79 -32.45 -37.45
CA VAL A 598 -16.87 -31.53 -37.08
C VAL A 598 -17.12 -31.59 -35.57
N SER A 599 -17.12 -32.79 -34.99
CA SER A 599 -17.32 -32.99 -33.54
C SER A 599 -16.24 -32.34 -32.67
N ILE A 600 -15.06 -32.02 -33.20
CA ILE A 600 -14.03 -31.29 -32.46
C ILE A 600 -14.57 -29.91 -32.07
N MET A 601 -15.15 -29.17 -33.01
CA MET A 601 -15.68 -27.82 -32.80
C MET A 601 -16.99 -27.80 -31.98
N GLU A 602 -17.70 -28.93 -31.88
CA GLU A 602 -18.94 -29.06 -31.09
C GLU A 602 -18.70 -29.26 -29.59
N ASN A 603 -17.46 -29.54 -29.20
CA ASN A 603 -17.05 -29.82 -27.83
C ASN A 603 -16.07 -28.75 -27.31
N ASP A 604 -15.74 -28.82 -26.03
CA ASP A 604 -14.64 -28.01 -25.48
C ASP A 604 -13.35 -28.35 -26.23
N LEU A 605 -12.61 -27.31 -26.60
CA LEU A 605 -11.44 -27.40 -27.44
C LEU A 605 -10.19 -27.55 -26.59
N VAL A 606 -9.23 -28.29 -27.10
CA VAL A 606 -7.85 -28.31 -26.64
C VAL A 606 -6.99 -27.81 -27.79
N ILE A 607 -6.35 -26.66 -27.57
CA ILE A 607 -5.31 -26.17 -28.48
C ILE A 607 -3.99 -26.65 -27.94
N ALA A 608 -3.23 -27.37 -28.76
CA ALA A 608 -1.89 -27.82 -28.44
C ALA A 608 -0.86 -27.20 -29.37
N TYR A 609 0.35 -26.98 -28.87
CA TYR A 609 1.51 -26.60 -29.64
C TYR A 609 2.65 -27.58 -29.36
N THR A 610 3.31 -28.01 -30.42
CA THR A 610 4.44 -28.93 -30.41
C THR A 610 5.39 -28.56 -31.55
N SER A 611 6.63 -29.02 -31.49
CA SER A 611 7.57 -28.91 -32.60
C SER A 611 8.42 -30.16 -32.67
N GLY A 612 9.22 -30.32 -33.72
CA GLY A 612 10.09 -31.47 -33.85
C GLY A 612 11.35 -31.20 -34.66
N ASN A 613 12.33 -32.04 -34.34
CA ASN A 613 13.44 -32.45 -35.19
C ASN A 613 14.66 -31.54 -35.44
N SER A 614 15.13 -30.72 -34.50
CA SER A 614 16.59 -30.52 -34.29
C SER A 614 16.90 -29.80 -32.97
N ASN A 615 18.19 -29.68 -32.61
CA ASN A 615 18.71 -28.90 -31.48
C ASN A 615 18.54 -27.37 -31.66
N GLY A 616 17.68 -26.92 -32.58
CA GLY A 616 17.52 -25.54 -32.99
C GLY A 616 16.67 -24.71 -32.04
N ASN A 617 16.94 -23.40 -32.04
CA ASN A 617 16.09 -22.41 -31.39
C ASN A 617 14.89 -22.16 -32.30
N PHE A 618 13.69 -22.41 -31.80
CA PHE A 618 12.47 -21.90 -32.42
C PHE A 618 11.79 -20.92 -31.48
N GLU A 619 11.01 -20.02 -32.07
CA GLU A 619 10.19 -19.06 -31.34
C GLU A 619 8.89 -18.82 -32.12
N THR A 620 7.75 -19.13 -31.52
CA THR A 620 6.43 -19.04 -32.16
C THR A 620 5.49 -18.29 -31.23
N LEU A 621 4.84 -17.24 -31.74
CA LEU A 621 3.82 -16.48 -31.03
C LEU A 621 2.44 -16.92 -31.50
N ILE A 622 1.58 -17.33 -30.56
CA ILE A 622 0.16 -17.64 -30.81
C ILE A 622 -0.71 -16.65 -30.04
N ASP A 623 -1.61 -15.95 -30.72
CA ASP A 623 -2.67 -15.11 -30.14
C ASP A 623 -4.02 -15.76 -30.38
N LEU A 624 -4.61 -16.36 -29.34
CA LEU A 624 -5.90 -17.06 -29.43
C LEU A 624 -7.12 -16.13 -29.38
N LYS A 625 -6.91 -14.81 -29.30
CA LYS A 625 -7.99 -13.82 -29.32
C LYS A 625 -7.54 -12.53 -30.02
N PRO A 626 -7.24 -12.60 -31.33
CA PRO A 626 -6.76 -11.45 -32.06
C PRO A 626 -7.80 -10.32 -32.07
N LYS A 627 -7.33 -9.07 -31.93
CA LYS A 627 -8.22 -7.89 -31.85
C LYS A 627 -9.02 -7.66 -33.13
N LYS A 628 -8.42 -7.94 -34.29
CA LYS A 628 -9.04 -7.83 -35.61
C LYS A 628 -9.18 -9.24 -36.16
N VAL A 629 -10.41 -9.63 -36.48
CA VAL A 629 -10.67 -10.81 -37.29
C VAL A 629 -10.68 -10.34 -38.74
N LEU A 630 -9.75 -10.85 -39.55
CA LEU A 630 -9.71 -10.67 -40.98
C LEU A 630 -10.96 -11.34 -41.57
N SER A 631 -11.73 -10.55 -42.29
CA SER A 631 -12.83 -10.96 -43.14
C SER A 631 -12.69 -10.16 -44.41
N TYR A 632 -12.98 -10.79 -45.54
CA TYR A 632 -12.90 -10.16 -46.86
C TYR A 632 -14.26 -10.30 -47.49
N GLU A 633 -14.73 -9.22 -48.09
CA GLU A 633 -15.97 -9.26 -48.86
C GLU A 633 -15.71 -9.95 -50.20
N ASP A 634 -16.76 -10.52 -50.80
CA ASP A 634 -16.63 -11.06 -52.15
C ASP A 634 -16.26 -9.88 -53.08
N GLY A 635 -15.09 -9.93 -53.71
CA GLY A 635 -14.51 -8.83 -54.49
C GLY A 635 -13.16 -8.36 -53.95
N ASP A 636 -12.88 -8.51 -52.65
CA ASP A 636 -11.61 -8.06 -52.06
C ASP A 636 -10.48 -9.07 -52.32
N PHE A 637 -9.41 -8.62 -52.96
CA PHE A 637 -8.16 -9.34 -53.14
C PHE A 637 -7.39 -9.41 -51.82
N VAL A 638 -6.89 -10.60 -51.52
CA VAL A 638 -6.03 -10.83 -50.37
C VAL A 638 -4.70 -11.42 -50.82
N PRO A 639 -3.57 -10.93 -50.29
CA PRO A 639 -2.31 -11.59 -50.53
C PRO A 639 -2.35 -12.99 -49.90
N SER A 640 -2.05 -14.00 -50.68
CA SER A 640 -2.06 -15.40 -50.29
C SER A 640 -0.79 -16.07 -50.79
N ALA A 641 -0.15 -16.87 -49.94
CA ALA A 641 1.02 -17.67 -50.30
C ALA A 641 0.63 -19.12 -50.64
N MET A 642 -0.47 -19.34 -51.35
CA MET A 642 -0.94 -20.68 -51.69
C MET A 642 -0.11 -21.33 -52.82
N ALA A 643 1.19 -21.56 -52.64
CA ALA A 643 2.00 -22.41 -53.54
C ALA A 643 3.47 -22.60 -53.11
N GLY A 644 3.75 -23.54 -52.21
CA GLY A 644 4.89 -24.46 -52.39
C GLY A 644 6.35 -24.01 -52.24
N THR A 645 6.71 -22.73 -52.30
CA THR A 645 8.05 -22.20 -51.96
C THR A 645 8.05 -20.70 -51.65
N GLY A 646 6.88 -20.08 -51.57
CA GLY A 646 6.75 -18.65 -51.77
C GLY A 646 6.40 -17.78 -50.59
N PHE A 647 6.92 -16.55 -50.60
CA PHE A 647 6.74 -15.58 -49.53
C PHE A 647 5.63 -14.57 -49.86
N SER A 648 4.49 -14.63 -49.15
CA SER A 648 3.44 -13.58 -49.22
C SER A 648 3.95 -12.17 -48.93
N SER A 649 5.13 -12.02 -48.32
CA SER A 649 5.73 -10.72 -48.08
C SER A 649 6.11 -9.97 -49.36
N MET A 650 6.27 -10.66 -50.49
CA MET A 650 6.56 -10.05 -51.79
C MET A 650 5.30 -9.60 -52.53
N LEU A 651 4.12 -9.75 -51.91
CA LEU A 651 2.84 -9.34 -52.48
C LEU A 651 2.11 -8.43 -51.49
N SER A 652 1.63 -7.28 -51.97
CA SER A 652 0.78 -6.40 -51.17
C SER A 652 -0.48 -6.02 -51.94
N VAL A 653 -1.60 -5.93 -51.24
CA VAL A 653 -2.88 -5.47 -51.78
C VAL A 653 -3.32 -4.26 -50.98
N TYR A 654 -3.62 -3.17 -51.67
CA TYR A 654 -4.14 -1.93 -51.09
C TYR A 654 -5.46 -1.59 -51.77
N GLU A 655 -6.44 -1.14 -51.01
CA GLU A 655 -7.71 -0.67 -51.55
C GLU A 655 -7.84 0.84 -51.32
N GLN A 656 -8.19 1.58 -52.38
CA GLN A 656 -8.57 2.98 -52.30
C GLN A 656 -9.73 3.25 -53.27
N ASP A 657 -10.83 3.79 -52.74
CA ASP A 657 -12.02 4.20 -53.50
C ASP A 657 -12.60 3.08 -54.42
N GLY A 658 -12.59 1.82 -53.95
CA GLY A 658 -13.09 0.66 -54.71
C GLY A 658 -12.14 0.15 -55.80
N VAL A 659 -10.90 0.68 -55.85
CA VAL A 659 -9.80 0.19 -56.68
C VAL A 659 -8.80 -0.53 -55.78
N GLN A 660 -8.42 -1.74 -56.18
CA GLN A 660 -7.47 -2.58 -55.46
C GLN A 660 -6.15 -2.63 -56.23
N SER A 661 -5.11 -2.00 -55.69
CA SER A 661 -3.74 -2.08 -56.18
C SER A 661 -3.06 -3.33 -55.62
N ILE A 662 -2.62 -4.20 -56.52
CA ILE A 662 -1.91 -5.45 -56.24
C ILE A 662 -0.47 -5.27 -56.72
N TYR A 663 0.47 -5.26 -55.78
CA TYR A 663 1.88 -4.99 -56.02
C TYR A 663 2.72 -6.24 -55.74
N PHE A 664 3.45 -6.69 -56.75
CA PHE A 664 4.44 -7.76 -56.71
C PHE A 664 5.85 -7.14 -56.61
N GLU A 665 6.60 -7.49 -55.57
CA GLU A 665 8.00 -7.04 -55.40
C GLU A 665 8.94 -7.71 -56.42
N GLU A 666 10.07 -7.04 -56.70
CA GLU A 666 11.15 -7.59 -57.52
C GLU A 666 11.63 -8.95 -57.00
N GLY A 667 11.68 -9.94 -57.88
CA GLY A 667 12.07 -11.31 -57.55
C GLY A 667 10.91 -12.21 -57.11
N CYS A 668 9.66 -11.71 -57.14
CA CYS A 668 8.47 -12.53 -56.89
C CYS A 668 8.26 -13.49 -58.07
N THR A 669 8.49 -14.78 -57.88
CA THR A 669 8.18 -15.82 -58.87
C THR A 669 6.71 -16.25 -58.75
N PHE A 670 6.21 -17.04 -59.71
CA PHE A 670 4.80 -17.49 -59.73
C PHE A 670 4.38 -18.38 -58.54
N VAL A 671 5.34 -18.81 -57.73
CA VAL A 671 5.12 -19.51 -56.46
C VAL A 671 5.08 -18.57 -55.26
N ASP A 672 5.55 -17.32 -55.40
CA ASP A 672 5.84 -16.38 -54.30
C ASP A 672 4.62 -15.58 -53.82
N GLY A 673 3.69 -15.22 -54.71
CA GLY A 673 2.50 -14.44 -54.34
C GLY A 673 1.30 -14.70 -55.23
N ILE A 674 0.14 -14.89 -54.61
CA ILE A 674 -1.16 -14.98 -55.29
C ILE A 674 -2.11 -13.99 -54.60
N ALA A 675 -2.63 -13.00 -55.33
CA ALA A 675 -3.73 -12.20 -54.81
C ALA A 675 -5.03 -12.94 -55.12
N VAL A 676 -5.88 -13.20 -54.13
CA VAL A 676 -7.08 -14.00 -54.31
C VAL A 676 -8.33 -13.25 -53.87
N THR A 677 -9.40 -13.32 -54.65
CA THR A 677 -10.72 -12.88 -54.24
C THR A 677 -11.80 -13.92 -54.56
N LYS A 678 -12.96 -13.81 -53.89
CA LYS A 678 -14.17 -14.55 -54.21
C LYS A 678 -15.11 -13.66 -55.01
N LEU A 679 -15.66 -14.19 -56.09
CA LEU A 679 -16.68 -13.54 -56.88
C LEU A 679 -18.05 -14.05 -56.46
N ALA A 680 -19.00 -13.12 -56.31
CA ALA A 680 -20.39 -13.45 -56.02
C ALA A 680 -21.09 -14.00 -57.27
N LYS A 681 -22.16 -14.79 -57.05
CA LYS A 681 -23.02 -15.31 -58.12
C LYS A 681 -23.53 -14.19 -59.03
N ASN A 682 -23.20 -14.25 -60.31
CA ASN A 682 -23.57 -13.18 -61.25
C ASN A 682 -24.05 -13.73 -62.61
N ASP A 683 -25.16 -14.48 -62.62
CA ASP A 683 -25.87 -14.93 -63.84
C ASP A 683 -24.99 -15.45 -65.00
N LYS A 684 -23.96 -16.26 -64.67
CA LYS A 684 -22.96 -16.79 -65.63
C LYS A 684 -22.10 -15.73 -66.34
N LYS A 685 -21.99 -14.52 -65.78
CA LYS A 685 -21.19 -13.41 -66.27
C LYS A 685 -20.23 -12.92 -65.16
N ILE A 686 -18.99 -12.64 -65.52
CA ILE A 686 -18.02 -11.96 -64.67
C ILE A 686 -17.60 -10.70 -65.40
N GLU A 687 -17.57 -9.59 -64.70
CA GLU A 687 -17.04 -8.34 -65.20
C GLU A 687 -16.04 -7.80 -64.18
N PHE A 688 -14.90 -7.30 -64.68
CA PHE A 688 -13.91 -6.62 -63.87
C PHE A 688 -13.08 -5.72 -64.78
N SER A 689 -12.39 -4.76 -64.18
CA SER A 689 -11.43 -3.94 -64.90
C SER A 689 -10.05 -4.04 -64.28
N VAL A 690 -9.02 -4.06 -65.11
CA VAL A 690 -7.62 -4.08 -64.70
C VAL A 690 -6.81 -3.01 -65.42
N LYS A 691 -5.89 -2.36 -64.71
CA LYS A 691 -4.86 -1.50 -65.26
C LYS A 691 -3.49 -2.03 -64.84
N ILE A 692 -2.62 -2.27 -65.81
CA ILE A 692 -1.22 -2.65 -65.56
C ILE A 692 -0.45 -1.35 -65.32
N VAL A 693 -0.07 -1.10 -64.07
CA VAL A 693 0.66 0.11 -63.69
C VAL A 693 2.15 -0.04 -64.01
N ASP A 694 2.73 -1.19 -63.68
CA ASP A 694 4.13 -1.53 -63.95
C ASP A 694 4.29 -3.04 -64.18
N GLN A 695 5.18 -3.44 -65.08
CA GLN A 695 5.54 -4.85 -65.33
C GLN A 695 6.89 -4.89 -66.08
N GLY A 696 7.77 -5.83 -65.73
CA GLY A 696 9.03 -6.02 -66.44
C GLY A 696 8.83 -6.64 -67.84
N PRO A 697 9.76 -6.41 -68.79
CA PRO A 697 9.66 -6.94 -70.15
C PRO A 697 9.75 -8.47 -70.24
N THR A 698 10.24 -9.14 -69.20
CA THR A 698 10.30 -10.61 -69.09
C THR A 698 9.22 -11.19 -68.18
N ASP A 699 8.44 -10.32 -67.54
CA ASP A 699 7.48 -10.72 -66.51
C ASP A 699 6.20 -11.22 -67.17
N TRP A 700 5.45 -12.06 -66.47
CA TRP A 700 4.12 -12.46 -66.93
C TRP A 700 3.21 -12.63 -65.72
N HIS A 701 1.96 -12.21 -65.85
CA HIS A 701 0.95 -12.34 -64.81
C HIS A 701 -0.32 -12.96 -65.38
N ALA A 702 -1.13 -13.60 -64.56
CA ALA A 702 -2.37 -14.23 -65.00
C ALA A 702 -3.47 -14.05 -63.96
N PHE A 703 -4.65 -13.59 -64.40
CA PHE A 703 -5.89 -13.79 -63.65
C PHE A 703 -6.42 -15.18 -63.94
N LEU A 704 -6.51 -16.02 -62.93
CA LEU A 704 -7.10 -17.35 -63.00
C LEU A 704 -8.45 -17.38 -62.29
N PHE A 705 -9.46 -17.84 -63.01
CA PHE A 705 -10.81 -18.07 -62.55
C PHE A 705 -11.02 -19.58 -62.34
N SER A 706 -11.31 -20.00 -61.11
CA SER A 706 -11.37 -21.42 -60.72
C SER A 706 -12.32 -21.72 -59.54
N ASP A 707 -12.70 -22.99 -59.38
CA ASP A 707 -13.60 -23.50 -58.32
C ASP A 707 -12.80 -23.73 -57.03
N GLY A 708 -12.17 -22.66 -56.53
CA GLY A 708 -11.13 -22.73 -55.51
C GLY A 708 -9.73 -22.80 -56.12
N ILE A 709 -8.71 -22.64 -55.28
CA ILE A 709 -7.29 -22.76 -55.67
C ILE A 709 -6.78 -24.10 -55.12
N GLU A 710 -6.29 -24.98 -56.00
CA GLU A 710 -5.54 -26.16 -55.56
C GLU A 710 -4.18 -25.72 -55.00
N THR A 711 -3.40 -26.64 -54.42
CA THR A 711 -2.10 -26.35 -53.77
C THR A 711 -1.10 -25.55 -54.62
N HIS A 712 -1.33 -25.43 -55.94
CA HIS A 712 -0.68 -24.47 -56.82
C HIS A 712 -1.70 -23.85 -57.78
N ALA A 713 -1.78 -22.51 -57.84
CA ALA A 713 -2.62 -21.82 -58.82
C ALA A 713 -2.32 -22.25 -60.26
N ALA A 714 -1.05 -22.45 -60.61
CA ALA A 714 -0.64 -22.93 -61.93
C ALA A 714 -1.15 -24.34 -62.31
N ASN A 715 -1.53 -25.16 -61.33
CA ASN A 715 -2.09 -26.50 -61.56
C ASN A 715 -3.60 -26.55 -61.41
N THR A 716 -4.22 -25.45 -60.98
CA THR A 716 -5.64 -25.36 -60.73
C THR A 716 -6.38 -25.27 -62.06
N LYS A 717 -7.37 -26.14 -62.28
CA LYS A 717 -8.24 -26.05 -63.46
C LYS A 717 -8.99 -24.73 -63.44
N GLY A 718 -8.83 -23.94 -64.49
CA GLY A 718 -9.50 -22.67 -64.61
C GLY A 718 -9.34 -22.02 -65.98
N LEU A 719 -10.06 -20.92 -66.14
CA LEU A 719 -9.90 -19.98 -67.24
C LEU A 719 -8.87 -18.94 -66.82
N ALA A 720 -7.86 -18.70 -67.63
CA ALA A 720 -6.79 -17.75 -67.34
C ALA A 720 -6.77 -16.61 -68.37
N ILE A 721 -6.57 -15.38 -67.91
CA ILE A 721 -6.26 -14.21 -68.72
C ILE A 721 -4.83 -13.80 -68.38
N ILE A 722 -3.91 -14.00 -69.32
CA ILE A 722 -2.46 -13.85 -69.13
C ILE A 722 -2.00 -12.53 -69.74
N PHE A 723 -1.21 -11.77 -68.99
CA PHE A 723 -0.53 -10.54 -69.40
C PHE A 723 0.98 -10.80 -69.52
N GLY A 724 1.51 -10.85 -70.74
CA GLY A 724 2.94 -10.95 -71.00
C GLY A 724 3.66 -9.61 -70.80
N GLY A 725 4.96 -9.64 -70.56
CA GLY A 725 5.82 -8.44 -70.42
C GLY A 725 5.99 -7.67 -71.73
N ASP A 726 5.62 -8.29 -72.86
CA ASP A 726 5.40 -7.65 -74.15
C ASP A 726 4.00 -7.02 -74.29
N LEU A 727 3.26 -6.94 -73.18
CA LEU A 727 1.89 -6.46 -73.07
C LEU A 727 0.86 -7.29 -73.84
N SER A 728 1.21 -8.51 -74.25
CA SER A 728 0.24 -9.44 -74.85
C SER A 728 -0.79 -9.90 -73.82
N VAL A 729 -2.06 -9.91 -74.21
CA VAL A 729 -3.16 -10.52 -73.47
C VAL A 729 -3.57 -11.81 -74.16
N GLN A 730 -3.48 -12.91 -73.44
CA GLN A 730 -3.84 -14.24 -73.93
C GLN A 730 -4.91 -14.84 -73.02
N VAL A 731 -6.05 -15.21 -73.60
CA VAL A 731 -7.06 -16.01 -72.89
C VAL A 731 -6.76 -17.47 -73.14
N LYS A 732 -6.66 -18.23 -72.05
CA LYS A 732 -6.30 -19.63 -72.11
C LYS A 732 -7.10 -20.45 -71.13
N HIS A 733 -7.34 -21.71 -71.48
CA HIS A 733 -8.00 -22.66 -70.60
C HIS A 733 -6.99 -23.73 -70.18
N LEU A 734 -6.94 -24.06 -68.88
CA LEU A 734 -5.98 -25.04 -68.37
C LEU A 734 -6.63 -26.43 -68.23
N GLY A 735 -6.31 -27.33 -69.16
CA GLY A 735 -6.47 -28.77 -68.96
C GLY A 735 -5.40 -29.29 -67.98
N GLN A 736 -5.78 -30.18 -67.06
CA GLN A 736 -4.93 -30.68 -65.96
C GLN A 736 -3.53 -31.08 -66.44
N SER A 737 -2.51 -30.26 -66.15
CA SER A 737 -1.11 -30.57 -66.40
C SER A 737 -0.42 -30.62 -65.05
N GLY A 738 0.02 -31.81 -64.63
CA GLY A 738 0.76 -31.96 -63.37
C GLY A 738 2.09 -31.19 -63.40
N MET A 739 2.58 -30.85 -62.20
CA MET A 739 3.80 -30.08 -61.94
C MET A 739 4.91 -30.27 -63.01
N GLY A 740 5.20 -29.21 -63.75
CA GLY A 740 6.39 -29.12 -64.63
C GLY A 740 6.16 -29.40 -66.11
N ALA A 741 4.93 -29.64 -66.57
CA ALA A 741 4.64 -29.57 -68.01
C ALA A 741 4.42 -28.11 -68.42
N THR A 742 5.13 -27.65 -69.46
CA THR A 742 4.80 -26.42 -70.19
C THR A 742 3.31 -26.50 -70.52
N PRO A 743 2.45 -25.61 -70.00
CA PRO A 743 1.03 -25.75 -70.26
C PRO A 743 0.83 -25.72 -71.77
N LEU A 744 0.12 -26.71 -72.31
CA LEU A 744 -0.29 -26.73 -73.72
C LEU A 744 -1.41 -25.70 -73.88
N TRP A 745 -1.00 -24.45 -73.82
CA TRP A 745 -1.78 -23.27 -74.06
C TRP A 745 -2.13 -23.22 -75.55
N GLU A 746 -3.34 -23.57 -75.94
CA GLU A 746 -3.82 -23.28 -77.30
C GLU A 746 -4.04 -21.77 -77.42
N SER A 747 -3.23 -21.11 -78.25
CA SER A 747 -3.31 -19.66 -78.47
C SER A 747 -4.62 -19.30 -79.19
N ALA A 748 -5.46 -18.48 -78.57
CA ALA A 748 -6.71 -18.02 -79.18
C ALA A 748 -6.61 -16.66 -79.91
N GLY A 749 -5.40 -16.10 -80.03
CA GLY A 749 -5.14 -14.79 -80.61
C GLY A 749 -4.35 -13.91 -79.65
N ASP A 750 -3.40 -13.15 -80.17
CA ASP A 750 -2.64 -12.16 -79.40
C ASP A 750 -3.32 -10.79 -79.57
N THR A 751 -3.78 -10.21 -78.47
CA THR A 751 -4.14 -8.78 -78.37
C THR A 751 -3.06 -8.07 -77.56
N PHE A 752 -2.69 -6.85 -77.92
CA PHE A 752 -1.66 -6.07 -77.21
C PHE A 752 -2.31 -5.00 -76.34
N THR A 753 -1.65 -4.64 -75.24
CA THR A 753 -2.11 -3.62 -74.28
C THR A 753 -1.08 -2.50 -74.11
N LYS A 754 -1.39 -1.46 -73.32
CA LYS A 754 -0.49 -0.34 -72.98
C LYS A 754 -0.42 -0.18 -71.46
N TYR A 755 0.77 0.11 -70.92
CA TYR A 755 0.93 0.48 -69.50
C TYR A 755 0.06 1.68 -69.12
N GLY A 756 -0.43 1.67 -67.88
CA GLY A 756 -1.23 2.76 -67.31
C GLY A 756 -2.65 2.88 -67.87
N LYS A 757 -3.05 2.01 -68.82
CA LYS A 757 -4.40 1.99 -69.38
C LYS A 757 -5.26 0.96 -68.69
N LYS A 758 -6.53 1.31 -68.52
CA LYS A 758 -7.53 0.47 -67.87
C LYS A 758 -8.27 -0.34 -68.93
N MET A 759 -8.38 -1.63 -68.70
CA MET A 759 -9.04 -2.60 -69.56
C MET A 759 -10.22 -3.19 -68.83
N ARG A 760 -11.36 -3.34 -69.50
CA ARG A 760 -12.54 -4.05 -69.02
C ARG A 760 -12.57 -5.44 -69.59
N PHE A 761 -12.77 -6.45 -68.75
CA PHE A 761 -12.96 -7.82 -69.16
C PHE A 761 -14.38 -8.29 -68.82
N LYS A 762 -15.04 -8.93 -69.79
CA LYS A 762 -16.33 -9.62 -69.59
C LYS A 762 -16.17 -11.08 -69.96
N ILE A 763 -16.44 -11.98 -69.01
CA ILE A 763 -16.44 -13.43 -69.21
C ILE A 763 -17.88 -13.90 -69.08
N TYR A 764 -18.45 -14.53 -70.10
CA TYR A 764 -19.84 -15.01 -70.04
C TYR A 764 -20.09 -16.24 -70.90
N VAL A 765 -21.21 -16.92 -70.66
CA VAL A 765 -21.70 -18.01 -71.52
C VAL A 765 -22.73 -17.43 -72.49
N ASN A 766 -22.50 -17.56 -73.79
CA ASN A 766 -23.42 -17.07 -74.82
C ASN A 766 -24.59 -18.03 -75.07
N GLU A 767 -25.47 -17.69 -76.03
CA GLU A 767 -26.65 -18.51 -76.38
C GLU A 767 -26.31 -19.88 -77.01
N ASN A 768 -25.07 -20.08 -77.45
CA ASN A 768 -24.58 -21.34 -78.04
C ASN A 768 -23.88 -22.24 -77.01
N ASP A 769 -23.94 -21.91 -75.71
CA ASP A 769 -23.16 -22.56 -74.65
C ASP A 769 -21.64 -22.45 -74.88
N GLU A 770 -21.16 -21.36 -75.50
CA GLU A 770 -19.73 -21.06 -75.65
C GLU A 770 -19.28 -20.07 -74.58
N ILE A 771 -18.05 -20.24 -74.08
CA ILE A 771 -17.45 -19.25 -73.18
C ILE A 771 -16.86 -18.13 -74.03
N CYS A 772 -17.36 -16.93 -73.77
CA CYS A 772 -16.93 -15.70 -74.41
C CYS A 772 -16.08 -14.89 -73.43
N VAL A 773 -14.94 -14.39 -73.89
CA VAL A 773 -14.20 -13.34 -73.19
C VAL A 773 -14.11 -12.13 -74.11
N GLU A 774 -14.70 -11.03 -73.66
CA GLU A 774 -14.54 -9.72 -74.29
C GLU A 774 -13.52 -8.90 -73.49
N MET A 775 -12.68 -8.17 -74.22
CA MET A 775 -11.87 -7.09 -73.66
C MET A 775 -12.33 -5.79 -74.29
N ASN A 776 -12.68 -4.82 -73.45
CA ASN A 776 -13.26 -3.56 -73.87
C ASN A 776 -14.40 -3.81 -74.89
N ASP A 777 -15.38 -4.65 -74.54
CA ASP A 777 -16.54 -4.99 -75.40
C ASP A 777 -16.20 -5.59 -76.79
N GLN A 778 -14.94 -5.91 -77.06
CA GLN A 778 -14.50 -6.64 -78.24
C GLN A 778 -14.28 -8.09 -77.87
N LEU A 779 -14.97 -8.99 -78.59
CA LEU A 779 -14.82 -10.43 -78.41
C LEU A 779 -13.39 -10.86 -78.76
N ILE A 780 -12.61 -11.27 -77.76
CA ILE A 780 -11.28 -11.87 -77.95
C ILE A 780 -11.44 -13.33 -78.36
N ILE A 781 -12.25 -14.07 -77.60
CA ILE A 781 -12.43 -15.51 -77.77
C ILE A 781 -13.89 -15.90 -77.58
N ALA A 782 -14.38 -16.78 -78.45
CA ALA A 782 -15.54 -17.64 -78.21
C ALA A 782 -15.08 -19.08 -78.40
N ASN A 783 -15.11 -19.88 -77.35
CA ASN A 783 -14.61 -21.26 -77.38
C ASN A 783 -15.66 -22.24 -76.85
N GLU A 784 -15.81 -23.37 -77.54
CA GLU A 784 -16.54 -24.55 -77.07
C GLU A 784 -15.71 -25.24 -75.96
N ALA A 785 -15.72 -24.66 -74.76
CA ALA A 785 -15.03 -25.19 -73.58
C ALA A 785 -16.06 -25.64 -72.52
N PRO A 786 -16.88 -26.67 -72.83
CA PRO A 786 -18.05 -27.05 -72.02
C PRO A 786 -17.70 -27.45 -70.59
N GLU A 787 -16.47 -27.88 -70.32
CA GLU A 787 -15.98 -28.21 -68.98
C GLU A 787 -15.84 -27.00 -68.05
N PHE A 788 -15.78 -25.78 -68.60
CA PHE A 788 -15.69 -24.53 -67.83
C PHE A 788 -17.05 -23.84 -67.67
N ILE A 789 -18.10 -24.24 -68.38
CA ILE A 789 -19.45 -23.69 -68.16
C ILE A 789 -19.93 -23.91 -66.71
N PRO A 790 -19.78 -25.12 -66.11
CA PRO A 790 -20.16 -25.34 -64.72
C PRO A 790 -19.42 -24.45 -63.72
N LEU A 791 -18.26 -23.91 -64.11
CA LEU A 791 -17.47 -22.99 -63.29
C LEU A 791 -18.19 -21.65 -63.11
N LEU A 792 -18.72 -21.10 -64.21
CA LEU A 792 -19.49 -19.84 -64.21
C LEU A 792 -20.89 -20.00 -63.58
N GLU A 793 -21.35 -21.24 -63.42
CA GLU A 793 -22.61 -21.57 -62.73
C GLU A 793 -22.47 -21.65 -61.21
N LYS A 794 -21.25 -21.63 -60.67
CA LYS A 794 -21.01 -21.71 -59.23
C LYS A 794 -21.53 -20.45 -58.52
N GLU A 795 -22.03 -20.67 -57.30
CA GLU A 795 -22.47 -19.58 -56.42
C GLU A 795 -21.31 -18.67 -56.00
N LYS A 796 -20.11 -19.23 -55.91
CA LYS A 796 -18.87 -18.51 -55.64
C LYS A 796 -17.79 -19.03 -56.56
N LEU A 797 -17.00 -18.10 -57.10
CA LEU A 797 -15.86 -18.40 -57.95
C LEU A 797 -14.61 -17.75 -57.36
N THR A 798 -13.44 -18.37 -57.50
CA THR A 798 -12.19 -17.77 -57.04
C THR A 798 -11.48 -17.10 -58.21
N MET A 799 -11.10 -15.83 -58.04
CA MET A 799 -10.25 -15.09 -58.98
C MET A 799 -8.88 -14.90 -58.32
N SER A 800 -7.82 -15.30 -59.02
CA SER A 800 -6.46 -15.30 -58.49
C SER A 800 -5.52 -14.57 -59.45
N LEU A 801 -4.73 -13.62 -58.97
CA LEU A 801 -3.65 -12.99 -59.74
C LEU A 801 -2.30 -13.56 -59.28
N PHE A 802 -1.55 -14.16 -60.19
CA PHE A 802 -0.19 -14.66 -59.93
C PHE A 802 0.71 -14.41 -61.14
N GLY A 803 2.02 -14.43 -60.94
CA GLY A 803 2.95 -14.18 -62.02
C GLY A 803 4.41 -14.28 -61.60
N SER A 804 5.30 -14.19 -62.58
CA SER A 804 6.73 -14.00 -62.35
C SER A 804 7.07 -12.54 -62.59
N ALA A 805 7.76 -11.94 -61.63
CA ALA A 805 8.14 -10.55 -61.57
C ALA A 805 9.66 -10.48 -61.33
N ASP A 806 10.45 -10.51 -62.41
CA ASP A 806 11.89 -10.21 -62.39
C ASP A 806 12.14 -8.73 -62.05
N ALA A 807 11.15 -7.87 -62.28
CA ALA A 807 11.05 -6.49 -61.78
C ALA A 807 9.80 -6.33 -60.91
N SER A 808 9.68 -5.24 -60.15
CA SER A 808 8.42 -4.96 -59.43
C SER A 808 7.28 -4.77 -60.44
N SER A 809 6.11 -5.34 -60.15
CA SER A 809 4.93 -5.25 -61.01
C SER A 809 3.72 -4.77 -60.21
N GLU A 810 2.86 -3.94 -60.79
CA GLU A 810 1.70 -3.38 -60.12
C GLU A 810 0.45 -3.44 -61.01
N PHE A 811 -0.66 -3.90 -60.43
CA PHE A 811 -1.96 -4.03 -61.08
C PHE A 811 -3.02 -3.30 -60.28
N GLU A 812 -3.81 -2.43 -60.90
CA GLU A 812 -5.02 -1.86 -60.30
C GLU A 812 -6.25 -2.64 -60.80
N VAL A 813 -7.02 -3.26 -59.90
CA VAL A 813 -8.23 -4.01 -60.23
C VAL A 813 -9.46 -3.32 -59.62
N SER A 814 -10.53 -3.17 -60.39
CA SER A 814 -11.75 -2.48 -59.95
C SER A 814 -13.00 -3.05 -60.60
N TYR A 815 -14.18 -2.67 -60.10
CA TYR A 815 -15.49 -3.08 -60.63
C TYR A 815 -15.66 -4.60 -60.73
N ILE A 816 -15.18 -5.33 -59.72
CA ILE A 816 -15.26 -6.78 -59.68
C ILE A 816 -16.72 -7.19 -59.43
N ASN A 817 -17.32 -7.91 -60.37
CA ASN A 817 -18.75 -8.23 -60.45
C ASN A 817 -19.69 -7.04 -60.67
N GLU A 818 -19.16 -5.88 -61.05
CA GLU A 818 -19.94 -4.69 -61.37
C GLU A 818 -19.62 -4.24 -62.79
N GLU A 819 -20.59 -3.61 -63.45
CA GLU A 819 -20.33 -2.97 -64.74
C GLU A 819 -19.52 -1.70 -64.50
N ASP A 820 -18.36 -1.56 -65.15
CA ASP A 820 -17.59 -0.32 -65.06
C ASP A 820 -18.42 0.81 -65.71
N PRO A 821 -18.71 1.91 -64.98
CA PRO A 821 -19.59 2.99 -65.43
C PRO A 821 -18.98 3.85 -66.54
N LEU A 822 -17.67 3.73 -66.80
CA LEU A 822 -17.02 4.47 -67.88
C LEU A 822 -17.43 3.91 -69.25
N PRO A 823 -17.73 4.72 -70.27
CA PRO A 823 -18.00 4.22 -71.62
C PRO A 823 -16.73 3.62 -72.26
N TYR A 824 -16.91 2.62 -73.13
CA TYR A 824 -15.82 1.95 -73.88
C TYR A 824 -14.80 2.92 -74.50
N ASP A 825 -15.28 4.01 -75.10
CA ASP A 825 -14.44 5.03 -75.75
C ASP A 825 -13.52 5.82 -74.79
N SER A 826 -13.70 5.67 -73.47
CA SER A 826 -12.79 6.25 -72.46
C SER A 826 -11.72 5.27 -71.96
N LEU A 827 -11.72 4.04 -72.49
CA LEU A 827 -10.81 2.96 -72.13
C LEU A 827 -9.73 2.69 -73.20
N GLU A 828 -9.86 3.23 -74.41
CA GLU A 828 -8.79 3.34 -75.42
C GLU A 828 -8.99 4.59 -76.30
N ASP A 829 -8.00 5.49 -76.35
CA ASP A 829 -7.73 6.26 -77.58
C ASP A 829 -6.69 5.45 -78.36
N ASP A 830 -7.08 5.05 -79.57
CA ASP A 830 -6.36 4.42 -80.68
C ASP A 830 -5.01 3.66 -80.43
N LEU A 831 -4.94 2.49 -81.07
CA LEU A 831 -3.86 1.50 -81.00
C LEU A 831 -2.50 1.95 -81.58
N ASN A 832 -2.35 3.20 -82.01
CA ASN A 832 -1.08 3.78 -82.44
C ASN A 832 -1.01 5.19 -81.85
N ASP A 833 -0.18 5.44 -80.82
CA ASP A 833 0.44 6.76 -80.61
C ASP A 833 1.31 6.85 -79.34
N TYR A 834 2.61 6.92 -79.60
CA TYR A 834 3.72 7.67 -78.99
C TYR A 834 3.94 7.73 -77.47
N SER A 835 5.13 7.28 -77.08
CA SER A 835 5.77 7.57 -75.79
C SER A 835 6.44 8.94 -75.79
N SER A 836 6.25 9.68 -74.69
CA SER A 836 7.05 10.81 -74.17
C SER A 836 7.17 12.08 -75.04
N SER A 837 6.47 13.16 -74.65
CA SER A 837 6.82 14.56 -74.97
C SER A 837 7.36 14.82 -76.38
N GLU A 838 6.65 14.37 -77.40
CA GLU A 838 7.06 14.53 -78.80
C GLU A 838 5.91 15.03 -79.67
N ILE A 839 6.27 15.84 -80.66
CA ILE A 839 5.39 16.08 -81.81
C ILE A 839 5.41 14.82 -82.67
N VAL A 840 4.22 14.39 -83.05
CA VAL A 840 3.91 13.20 -83.82
C VAL A 840 3.40 13.62 -85.18
N SER A 841 3.80 12.90 -86.24
CA SER A 841 3.15 13.01 -87.54
C SER A 841 2.01 12.01 -87.64
N LEU A 842 0.83 12.49 -88.03
CA LEU A 842 -0.34 11.65 -88.32
C LEU A 842 -0.32 11.09 -89.76
N ASP A 843 0.55 11.61 -90.62
CA ASP A 843 0.80 11.10 -91.98
C ASP A 843 2.25 11.38 -92.41
N ASP A 844 3.10 10.36 -92.25
CA ASP A 844 4.53 10.41 -92.58
C ASP A 844 4.84 10.71 -94.06
N THR A 845 3.84 10.60 -94.95
CA THR A 845 3.98 10.96 -96.37
C THR A 845 3.84 12.46 -96.64
N VAL A 846 3.26 13.21 -95.69
CA VAL A 846 2.99 14.65 -95.77
C VAL A 846 3.91 15.43 -94.83
N VAL A 847 4.10 14.94 -93.61
CA VAL A 847 5.00 15.51 -92.61
C VAL A 847 5.90 14.42 -92.06
N THR A 848 7.22 14.58 -92.11
CA THR A 848 8.19 13.62 -91.56
C THR A 848 8.98 14.24 -90.41
N ILE A 849 9.07 13.55 -89.28
CA ILE A 849 9.78 14.00 -88.08
C ILE A 849 11.04 13.14 -87.90
N ASN A 850 12.21 13.77 -87.85
CA ASN A 850 13.50 13.11 -87.61
C ASN A 850 14.27 13.89 -86.54
N ASP A 851 14.40 13.33 -85.34
CA ASP A 851 15.07 13.93 -84.18
C ASP A 851 14.57 15.36 -83.87
N ASP A 852 15.36 16.38 -84.21
CA ASP A 852 15.09 17.80 -83.98
C ASP A 852 14.59 18.52 -85.24
N ARG A 853 14.17 17.78 -86.28
CA ARG A 853 13.71 18.33 -87.56
C ARG A 853 12.34 17.81 -87.95
N ILE A 854 11.49 18.73 -88.40
CA ILE A 854 10.20 18.41 -89.03
C ILE A 854 10.27 18.86 -90.48
N SER A 855 9.91 17.99 -91.40
CA SER A 855 9.91 18.27 -92.85
C SER A 855 8.52 18.10 -93.43
N PHE A 856 8.08 19.03 -94.27
CA PHE A 856 6.75 19.01 -94.89
C PHE A 856 6.79 19.67 -96.27
N ASP A 857 5.73 19.51 -97.07
CA ASP A 857 5.56 20.20 -98.35
C ASP A 857 5.33 21.71 -98.12
N GLY A 858 6.23 22.55 -98.64
CA GLY A 858 6.17 24.01 -98.51
C GLY A 858 4.95 24.66 -99.15
N SER A 859 4.18 23.92 -99.95
CA SER A 859 2.92 24.34 -100.55
C SER A 859 1.71 24.23 -99.61
N LEU A 860 1.82 23.53 -98.49
CA LEU A 860 0.77 23.48 -97.46
C LEU A 860 0.65 24.82 -96.73
N THR A 861 -0.49 25.05 -96.09
CA THR A 861 -0.69 26.10 -95.09
C THR A 861 -0.37 25.59 -93.69
N ILE A 862 -0.17 26.49 -92.72
CA ILE A 862 0.08 26.08 -91.33
C ILE A 862 -1.14 25.35 -90.75
N GLU A 863 -2.35 25.77 -91.08
CA GLU A 863 -3.60 25.09 -90.71
C GLU A 863 -3.64 23.65 -91.26
N GLU A 864 -3.23 23.45 -92.51
CA GLU A 864 -3.12 22.10 -93.10
C GLU A 864 -2.05 21.27 -92.39
N ILE A 865 -0.90 21.84 -92.02
CA ILE A 865 0.15 21.13 -91.26
C ILE A 865 -0.33 20.73 -89.87
N LEU A 866 -1.05 21.60 -89.16
CA LEU A 866 -1.61 21.31 -87.84
C LEU A 866 -2.57 20.12 -87.87
N ALA A 867 -3.29 19.91 -88.97
CA ALA A 867 -4.15 18.75 -89.14
C ALA A 867 -3.38 17.42 -89.23
N TYR A 868 -2.06 17.47 -89.47
CA TYR A 868 -1.17 16.30 -89.54
C TYR A 868 -0.20 16.20 -88.37
N LEU A 869 -0.27 17.09 -87.37
CA LEU A 869 0.61 17.06 -86.20
C LEU A 869 -0.19 16.87 -84.92
N TYR A 870 0.30 16.01 -84.03
CA TYR A 870 -0.23 15.84 -82.68
C TYR A 870 0.87 16.07 -81.65
N ALA A 871 0.58 16.74 -80.55
CA ALA A 871 1.50 16.90 -79.43
C ALA A 871 0.94 16.17 -78.21
N THR A 872 1.78 15.37 -77.54
CA THR A 872 1.38 14.67 -76.32
C THR A 872 1.25 15.64 -75.13
N ASP A 873 0.51 15.25 -74.08
CA ASP A 873 0.48 15.91 -72.76
C ASP A 873 -0.06 17.36 -72.72
N ASP A 874 -1.14 17.66 -73.48
CA ASP A 874 -1.77 19.00 -73.58
C ASP A 874 -0.84 20.15 -74.03
N LEU A 875 0.33 19.81 -74.60
CA LEU A 875 1.31 20.80 -75.04
C LEU A 875 0.80 21.60 -76.25
N GLN A 876 1.00 22.93 -76.22
CA GLN A 876 0.65 23.80 -77.34
C GLN A 876 1.75 23.79 -78.42
N ILE A 877 1.36 23.59 -79.68
CA ILE A 877 2.25 23.74 -80.84
C ILE A 877 2.21 25.19 -81.33
N LYS A 878 3.38 25.82 -81.42
CA LYS A 878 3.56 27.18 -81.97
C LYS A 878 4.57 27.18 -83.11
N PHE A 879 4.34 28.06 -84.08
CA PHE A 879 5.16 28.20 -85.28
C PHE A 879 5.91 29.52 -85.25
N PHE A 880 7.19 29.52 -85.59
CA PHE A 880 8.04 30.70 -85.60
C PHE A 880 8.69 30.88 -86.96
N ASP A 881 8.76 32.13 -87.42
CA ASP A 881 9.45 32.47 -88.66
C ASP A 881 10.97 32.56 -88.49
N VAL A 882 11.69 32.90 -89.56
CA VAL A 882 13.16 33.01 -89.55
C VAL A 882 13.66 34.15 -88.64
N ALA A 883 12.83 35.14 -88.33
CA ALA A 883 13.15 36.20 -87.37
C ALA A 883 12.92 35.76 -85.91
N GLY A 884 12.27 34.61 -85.70
CA GLY A 884 11.90 34.08 -84.40
C GLY A 884 10.57 34.64 -83.87
N ASP A 885 9.79 35.32 -84.71
CA ASP A 885 8.47 35.84 -84.36
C ASP A 885 7.40 34.73 -84.52
N GLU A 886 6.44 34.68 -83.58
CA GLU A 886 5.34 33.70 -83.63
C GLU A 886 4.40 33.99 -84.82
N ILE A 887 4.19 33.01 -85.68
CA ILE A 887 3.29 33.10 -86.82
C ILE A 887 1.88 32.79 -86.35
N THR A 888 1.05 33.83 -86.25
CA THR A 888 -0.35 33.73 -85.78
C THR A 888 -1.38 33.66 -86.92
N ASP A 889 -0.96 33.89 -88.17
CA ASP A 889 -1.79 33.69 -89.36
C ASP A 889 -1.62 32.27 -89.89
N TYR A 890 -2.51 31.37 -89.47
CA TYR A 890 -2.45 29.96 -89.85
C TYR A 890 -2.74 29.69 -91.34
N SER A 891 -3.22 30.70 -92.09
CA SER A 891 -3.40 30.60 -93.54
C SER A 891 -2.11 30.82 -94.34
N ALA A 892 -1.02 31.23 -93.67
CA ALA A 892 0.29 31.39 -94.27
C ALA A 892 0.84 30.07 -94.82
N LYS A 893 1.69 30.15 -95.86
CA LYS A 893 2.35 28.97 -96.41
C LYS A 893 3.40 28.42 -95.45
N ALA A 894 3.52 27.10 -95.44
CA ALA A 894 4.44 26.30 -94.67
C ALA A 894 5.92 26.74 -94.84
N SER A 895 6.27 27.23 -96.03
CA SER A 895 7.59 27.82 -96.33
C SER A 895 7.94 29.06 -95.49
N ALA A 896 6.99 29.64 -94.74
CA ALA A 896 7.24 30.72 -93.79
C ALA A 896 7.74 30.22 -92.41
N ILE A 897 7.57 28.93 -92.09
CA ILE A 897 7.94 28.34 -90.80
C ILE A 897 9.45 28.04 -90.79
N ALA A 898 10.16 28.54 -89.78
CA ALA A 898 11.55 28.19 -89.50
C ALA A 898 11.69 27.22 -88.32
N THR A 899 10.81 27.32 -87.32
CA THR A 899 10.84 26.46 -86.13
C THR A 899 9.43 26.16 -85.65
N ILE A 900 9.20 24.93 -85.21
CA ILE A 900 7.99 24.47 -84.54
C ILE A 900 8.37 24.15 -83.11
N SER A 901 7.61 24.65 -82.14
CA SER A 901 7.95 24.51 -80.73
C SER A 901 6.77 24.04 -79.91
N MET A 902 7.06 23.21 -78.92
CA MET A 902 6.10 22.76 -77.94
C MET A 902 6.15 23.61 -76.67
N PHE A 903 4.99 23.89 -76.09
CA PHE A 903 4.84 24.67 -74.88
C PHE A 903 3.97 23.96 -73.84
N ASP A 904 4.44 23.91 -72.59
CA ASP A 904 3.64 23.60 -71.41
C ASP A 904 3.26 24.93 -70.75
N GLY A 905 2.01 25.36 -70.96
CA GLY A 905 1.57 26.73 -70.67
C GLY A 905 2.42 27.76 -71.42
N ASP A 906 3.16 28.61 -70.69
CA ASP A 906 4.06 29.62 -71.25
C ASP A 906 5.52 29.12 -71.37
N THR A 907 5.82 27.90 -70.94
CA THR A 907 7.18 27.36 -70.89
C THR A 907 7.48 26.57 -72.16
N ARG A 908 8.49 27.00 -72.92
CA ARG A 908 8.97 26.33 -74.13
C ARG A 908 9.72 25.04 -73.74
N VAL A 909 9.21 23.89 -74.18
CA VAL A 909 9.69 22.56 -73.77
C VAL A 909 10.70 21.99 -74.77
N LYS A 910 10.39 22.03 -76.07
CA LYS A 910 11.23 21.46 -77.13
C LYS A 910 11.04 22.21 -78.46
N ASP A 911 12.11 22.25 -79.24
CA ASP A 911 12.16 22.91 -80.55
C ASP A 911 12.46 21.91 -81.66
N TYR A 912 11.80 22.13 -82.80
CA TYR A 912 12.01 21.40 -84.04
C TYR A 912 12.28 22.37 -85.18
N PHE A 913 13.36 22.17 -85.90
CA PHE A 913 13.70 22.96 -87.08
C PHE A 913 12.88 22.50 -88.29
N ALA A 914 12.12 23.42 -88.88
CA ALA A 914 11.35 23.15 -90.08
C ALA A 914 12.25 23.13 -91.32
N ASN A 915 12.13 22.10 -92.17
CA ASN A 915 12.77 22.08 -93.48
C ASN A 915 11.72 21.85 -94.56
N GLU A 916 11.87 22.56 -95.69
CA GLU A 916 11.08 22.27 -96.88
C GLU A 916 11.55 20.93 -97.46
N TYR A 917 10.62 19.98 -97.64
CA TYR A 917 10.93 18.63 -98.11
C TYR A 917 11.37 18.67 -99.59
N THR A 918 12.68 18.81 -99.84
CA THR A 918 13.25 18.64 -101.19
C THR A 918 13.73 17.19 -101.33
N GLY A 919 12.81 16.27 -101.66
CA GLY A 919 13.09 14.83 -101.64
C GLY A 919 14.35 14.41 -102.42
N ASN A 920 15.39 13.92 -101.73
CA ASN A 920 16.20 12.74 -102.09
C ASN A 920 17.33 12.41 -101.07
N ALA A 921 17.35 11.14 -100.65
CA ALA A 921 18.49 10.24 -100.34
C ALA A 921 19.67 10.61 -99.39
N ASN A 922 19.84 9.77 -98.36
CA ASN A 922 21.06 9.09 -97.86
C ASN A 922 22.45 9.77 -97.98
N THR A 923 23.19 9.87 -96.86
CA THR A 923 24.50 9.26 -96.55
C THR A 923 25.13 9.88 -95.28
N GLY A 924 25.74 9.06 -94.43
CA GLY A 924 26.36 9.48 -93.15
C GLY A 924 27.79 10.04 -93.25
N ASP A 925 28.28 10.64 -92.17
CA ASP A 925 29.58 10.35 -91.51
C ASP A 925 29.96 11.38 -90.42
N SER A 926 30.31 10.86 -89.23
CA SER A 926 31.34 11.28 -88.23
C SER A 926 31.40 12.72 -87.64
N VAL A 927 31.73 12.83 -86.33
CA VAL A 927 33.00 13.38 -85.77
C VAL A 927 32.97 13.42 -84.22
N SER A 928 34.15 13.22 -83.63
CA SER A 928 34.50 13.03 -82.23
C SER A 928 34.99 14.30 -81.49
N MET A 929 34.77 14.30 -80.16
CA MET A 929 35.75 14.62 -79.09
C MET A 929 36.43 16.02 -79.06
N TRP A 930 35.78 17.04 -78.45
CA TRP A 930 36.48 18.24 -77.91
C TRP A 930 35.84 18.94 -76.69
N ALA A 931 34.95 18.30 -75.91
CA ALA A 931 34.28 18.95 -74.76
C ALA A 931 34.70 18.50 -73.35
N ILE A 932 35.50 17.42 -73.20
CA ILE A 932 35.77 16.81 -71.88
C ILE A 932 37.10 17.28 -71.24
N VAL A 933 37.95 18.00 -71.96
CA VAL A 933 39.26 18.46 -71.43
C VAL A 933 39.18 19.84 -70.74
N LEU A 934 38.03 20.54 -70.79
CA LEU A 934 37.88 21.89 -70.20
C LEU A 934 37.16 21.94 -68.85
N MET A 935 36.56 20.84 -68.37
CA MET A 935 35.88 20.81 -67.05
C MET A 935 36.77 20.35 -65.87
N ILE A 936 37.88 19.66 -66.12
CA ILE A 936 38.73 19.12 -65.04
C ILE A 936 39.74 20.16 -64.51
N SER A 937 39.97 21.27 -65.23
CA SER A 937 40.87 22.34 -64.78
C SER A 937 40.23 23.44 -63.92
N LEU A 938 38.90 23.45 -63.76
CA LEU A 938 38.18 24.43 -62.93
C LEU A 938 37.81 23.94 -61.52
N ILE A 939 37.89 22.63 -61.27
CA ILE A 939 37.52 22.03 -59.97
C ILE A 939 38.73 21.94 -59.01
N LEU A 940 39.97 22.03 -59.50
CA LEU A 940 41.17 22.06 -58.65
C LEU A 940 41.56 23.47 -58.13
N CYS A 941 40.96 24.55 -58.63
CA CYS A 941 41.18 25.91 -58.11
C CYS A 941 40.22 26.31 -56.98
N ALA A 942 39.08 25.62 -56.81
CA ALA A 942 38.12 25.91 -55.74
C ALA A 942 38.46 25.23 -54.39
N PHE A 943 39.29 24.19 -54.39
CA PHE A 943 39.64 23.44 -53.16
C PHE A 943 40.81 24.06 -52.35
N VAL A 944 41.57 24.99 -52.94
CA VAL A 944 42.73 25.64 -52.26
C VAL A 944 42.37 27.00 -51.63
N CYS A 945 41.24 27.61 -51.98
CA CYS A 945 40.77 28.86 -51.35
C CYS A 945 39.90 28.64 -50.08
N VAL A 946 39.40 27.43 -49.82
CA VAL A 946 38.55 27.16 -48.64
C VAL A 946 39.36 26.68 -47.42
N LEU A 947 40.63 26.28 -47.59
CA LEU A 947 41.52 25.88 -46.49
C LEU A 947 42.41 27.00 -45.92
N SER A 948 42.28 28.24 -46.40
CA SER A 948 43.11 29.38 -45.97
C SER A 948 42.36 30.50 -45.20
N VAL A 949 41.06 30.32 -44.87
CA VAL A 949 40.28 31.31 -44.09
C VAL A 949 39.81 30.81 -42.71
N ARG A 950 40.03 29.54 -42.34
CA ARG A 950 39.75 29.02 -40.98
C ARG A 950 40.98 28.86 -40.08
N LYS A 951 41.97 29.74 -40.24
CA LYS A 951 43.09 29.92 -39.30
C LYS A 951 43.39 31.41 -39.05
N ARG A 952 42.34 32.21 -38.81
CA ARG A 952 42.41 33.57 -38.25
C ARG A 952 41.04 34.04 -37.73
N ALA A 953 40.41 33.22 -36.89
CA ALA A 953 39.30 33.61 -36.03
C ALA A 953 39.23 32.64 -34.83
N GLN A 954 40.33 32.60 -34.08
CA GLN A 954 40.40 32.21 -32.67
C GLN A 954 41.82 32.56 -32.20
N LYS A 955 41.99 33.85 -31.98
CA LYS A 955 42.77 34.40 -30.90
C LYS A 955 41.79 35.19 -30.03
#